data_AF-A0A483AHX7-F1
#
_entry.id   AF-A0A483AHX7-F1
#
_cell.length_a   1.000
_cell.length_b   1.000
_cell.length_c   1.000
_cell.angle_alpha   90.00
_cell.angle_beta   90.00
_cell.angle_gamma   90.00
#
_symmetry.space_group_name_H-M   'P 1'
#
loop_
_entity.id
_entity.type
_entity.pdbx_description
1 polymer ?
#
loop_
_entity_poly.entity_id
_entity_poly.type
_entity_poly.pdbx_seq_one_letter_code
_entity_poly.pdbx_strand_id
1 'polypeptide(L)'
;MLYSISPAISNGLSFNVATGTISGTPIAPSDPVTYTVTAFGLFFFFSDTATVVIAVGVGDINLALGKHATQTSIYLYHSIVPVAGYAVDGNTDGYFLNQSTTHTKLEYKPWWQVDLGSQKKINKIIIYNRTDCCVNRLSAYRVSISNEADFSTHTYQQDFHVAPNPKKTITLDMPGKQGRYVKIQLPTWGYLSLAEVQVMGTDPVHFSEVDYSSAQSDFGGVNNAPNYPNRSAFAAFKDDRAISIMAWGNLTSGGKKVPTAIDLGYTKLYSNSAAFAILKTNGLIETWGDLKYGGKNAPNAPNGSGHTKIYSTTSAFAALTRDGSIKAWGNPHSGGAGAPSGSGYTKIYSNRKAFAALTRNGSIKTWGFPYFGGKNAPNVPTGKGYTKVYSTGSAFAALKANGSIKAWGKPNSGGKKAPSGRGYTDIYSTTDAFAALKANGLIKAWGNPDSGGADAPTGKGYTKIYSNPYAFAALKADGSIKAWGDFDFGGGKAPAGKGFIRIYSNAYAFAALKADGSIKAWGDPKFGGKKAPTDKGYIKIYSTDQAFAALKDDGSITSWGELGGSWDDSGSLWGVWEDLEHKPRNVPTDKGYTKIYSNAFAFSAVKPDGSIRTWGDPGYGGSYASGYNLALGKPATQSSTYPNAMPTIAGSAVDGNTDGEFLNKSTTHTNDEQGAWWQVDLGSRKKISQIIIYNRTDCCVDRLSNYQVSISDKADFSTHAYQQDFHVTPNPKKIIQLNGSDKQGRYVRIQLLDKNYLSLAEVQVIGTDFQVINTDLYK
;
A
#
# COMPACT_ATOMS: atom_id res chain seq x y z
N MET A 1 14.01 40.28 7.97
CA MET A 1 14.59 39.45 6.90
C MET A 1 13.46 38.75 6.17
N LEU A 2 13.63 38.44 4.90
CA LEU A 2 12.70 37.63 4.13
C LEU A 2 13.43 36.38 3.64
N TYR A 3 12.73 35.26 3.56
CA TYR A 3 13.30 33.98 3.16
C TYR A 3 12.61 33.43 1.92
N SER A 4 13.37 32.79 1.04
CA SER A 4 12.85 32.02 -0.09
C SER A 4 13.44 30.62 -0.11
N ILE A 5 12.72 29.64 -0.65
CA ILE A 5 13.18 28.26 -0.79
C ILE A 5 13.03 27.79 -2.24
N SER A 6 14.03 27.07 -2.76
CA SER A 6 14.00 26.48 -4.10
C SER A 6 14.60 25.07 -4.10
N PRO A 7 13.92 24.05 -4.68
CA PRO A 7 12.62 24.13 -5.34
C PRO A 7 11.48 24.45 -4.37
N ALA A 8 10.30 24.81 -4.88
CA ALA A 8 9.13 25.05 -4.03
C ALA A 8 8.84 23.81 -3.19
N ILE A 9 8.58 24.02 -1.89
CA ILE A 9 8.34 22.91 -0.98
C ILE A 9 7.01 22.23 -1.32
N SER A 10 6.96 20.90 -1.22
CA SER A 10 5.82 20.09 -1.64
C SER A 10 5.67 18.86 -0.73
N ASN A 11 4.75 17.96 -1.08
CA ASN A 11 4.56 16.68 -0.37
C ASN A 11 4.07 16.85 1.09
N GLY A 12 3.17 17.79 1.37
CA GLY A 12 2.63 18.00 2.72
C GLY A 12 3.50 18.85 3.64
N LEU A 13 4.62 19.37 3.12
CA LEU A 13 5.45 20.37 3.78
C LEU A 13 5.09 21.79 3.30
N SER A 14 5.28 22.78 4.16
CA SER A 14 5.09 24.22 3.93
C SER A 14 6.30 25.02 4.36
N PHE A 15 6.51 26.19 3.75
CA PHE A 15 7.63 27.08 4.04
C PHE A 15 7.14 28.47 4.41
N ASN A 16 7.56 28.97 5.56
CA ASN A 16 7.22 30.30 6.02
C ASN A 16 8.26 31.32 5.53
N VAL A 17 7.84 32.26 4.67
CA VAL A 17 8.71 33.27 4.06
C VAL A 17 9.17 34.37 5.04
N ALA A 18 8.50 34.53 6.19
CA ALA A 18 8.87 35.50 7.20
C ALA A 18 9.91 34.94 8.20
N THR A 19 9.85 33.63 8.49
CA THR A 19 10.69 32.99 9.52
C THR A 19 11.72 32.01 8.96
N GLY A 20 11.62 31.61 7.69
CA GLY A 20 12.46 30.58 7.09
C GLY A 20 12.14 29.15 7.57
N THR A 21 11.05 28.97 8.32
CA THR A 21 10.67 27.68 8.90
C THR A 21 10.05 26.75 7.86
N ILE A 22 10.50 25.49 7.84
CA ILE A 22 9.86 24.39 7.11
C ILE A 22 9.00 23.60 8.10
N SER A 23 7.71 23.43 7.81
CA SER A 23 6.72 22.74 8.66
C SER A 23 5.86 21.76 7.85
N GLY A 24 4.98 21.01 8.50
CA GLY A 24 4.07 20.04 7.86
C GLY A 24 4.53 18.59 7.96
N THR A 25 3.70 17.66 7.49
CA THR A 25 3.94 16.21 7.52
C THR A 25 4.05 15.66 6.10
N PRO A 26 5.13 14.94 5.76
CA PRO A 26 5.25 14.31 4.46
C PRO A 26 4.10 13.34 4.16
N ILE A 27 3.38 13.52 3.05
CA ILE A 27 2.21 12.69 2.69
C ILE A 27 2.55 11.47 1.81
N ALA A 28 3.78 11.38 1.31
CA ALA A 28 4.29 10.23 0.57
C ALA A 28 5.81 10.12 0.73
N PRO A 29 6.41 8.92 0.60
CA PRO A 29 7.85 8.79 0.45
C PRO A 29 8.34 9.57 -0.78
N SER A 30 9.47 10.25 -0.66
CA SER A 30 10.08 11.00 -1.74
C SER A 30 11.59 10.83 -1.75
N ASP A 31 12.17 10.70 -2.94
CA ASP A 31 13.62 10.74 -3.11
C ASP A 31 14.18 12.03 -2.42
N PRO A 32 15.41 12.01 -1.87
CA PRO A 32 16.00 13.17 -1.23
C PRO A 32 15.97 14.41 -2.14
N VAL A 33 15.37 15.49 -1.67
CA VAL A 33 15.33 16.78 -2.37
C VAL A 33 16.25 17.75 -1.63
N THR A 34 17.22 18.29 -2.35
CA THR A 34 18.04 19.41 -1.86
C THR A 34 17.29 20.71 -2.10
N TYR A 35 16.97 21.41 -1.02
CA TYR A 35 16.41 22.75 -1.03
C TYR A 35 17.49 23.78 -0.71
N THR A 36 17.53 24.85 -1.48
CA THR A 36 18.32 26.04 -1.17
C THR A 36 17.40 27.07 -0.53
N VAL A 37 17.70 27.43 0.72
CA VAL A 37 17.05 28.52 1.44
C VAL A 37 17.92 29.76 1.31
N THR A 38 17.34 30.85 0.82
CA THR A 38 18.01 32.15 0.69
C THR A 38 17.41 33.12 1.68
N ALA A 39 18.24 33.72 2.53
CA ALA A 39 17.85 34.79 3.44
C ALA A 39 18.25 36.14 2.84
N PHE A 40 17.32 37.08 2.81
CA PHE A 40 17.53 38.45 2.36
C PHE A 40 17.59 39.41 3.55
N GLY A 41 18.65 40.22 3.60
CA GLY A 41 18.76 41.34 4.53
C GLY A 41 17.63 42.35 4.31
N LEU A 42 17.29 43.16 5.33
CA LEU A 42 16.38 44.29 5.12
C LEU A 42 16.95 45.16 3.99
N PHE A 43 16.11 45.49 3.00
CA PHE A 43 16.46 46.22 1.78
C PHE A 43 17.17 45.44 0.66
N PHE A 44 17.26 44.09 0.74
CA PHE A 44 17.74 43.20 -0.35
C PHE A 44 19.17 43.44 -0.87
N PHE A 45 20.00 44.25 -0.19
CA PHE A 45 21.37 44.54 -0.63
C PHE A 45 22.36 43.38 -0.42
N PHE A 46 22.02 42.42 0.45
CA PHE A 46 22.84 41.24 0.72
C PHE A 46 21.94 40.02 0.92
N SER A 47 22.41 38.87 0.45
CA SER A 47 21.75 37.58 0.63
C SER A 47 22.76 36.51 0.99
N ASP A 48 22.35 35.58 1.85
CA ASP A 48 23.12 34.37 2.15
C ASP A 48 22.25 33.13 1.89
N THR A 49 22.90 32.00 1.62
CA THR A 49 22.21 30.75 1.25
C THR A 49 22.65 29.58 2.10
N ALA A 50 21.68 28.79 2.57
CA ALA A 50 21.91 27.50 3.19
C ALA A 50 21.23 26.41 2.35
N THR A 51 21.83 25.21 2.33
CA THR A 51 21.20 24.04 1.70
C THR A 51 20.70 23.10 2.77
N VAL A 52 19.47 22.61 2.58
CA VAL A 52 18.87 21.56 3.42
C VAL A 52 18.45 20.41 2.52
N VAL A 53 18.92 19.21 2.84
CA VAL A 53 18.50 17.99 2.14
C VAL A 53 17.38 17.36 2.95
N ILE A 54 16.18 17.34 2.38
CA ILE A 54 15.04 16.65 2.99
C ILE A 54 14.85 15.33 2.24
N ALA A 55 15.11 14.23 2.94
CA ALA A 55 14.83 12.88 2.49
C ALA A 55 13.59 12.36 3.21
N VAL A 56 12.55 12.01 2.47
CA VAL A 56 11.39 11.29 3.01
C VAL A 56 11.56 9.82 2.60
N GLY A 57 12.34 9.10 3.39
CA GLY A 57 12.59 7.68 3.15
C GLY A 57 11.33 6.82 3.33
N VAL A 58 11.44 5.53 2.97
CA VAL A 58 10.55 4.47 3.50
C VAL A 58 10.97 4.19 4.96
N GLY A 59 10.93 5.24 5.77
CA GLY A 59 10.96 5.15 7.22
C GLY A 59 9.52 5.08 7.69
N ASP A 60 9.32 4.44 8.84
CA ASP A 60 8.07 4.34 9.60
C ASP A 60 6.93 5.26 9.11
N ILE A 61 5.81 4.70 8.69
CA ILE A 61 4.61 5.48 8.32
C ILE A 61 3.89 5.93 9.59
N ASN A 62 3.27 7.12 9.58
CA ASN A 62 2.37 7.52 10.66
C ASN A 62 1.06 6.72 10.55
N LEU A 63 0.99 5.60 11.27
CA LEU A 63 -0.15 4.68 11.34
C LEU A 63 -1.41 5.32 11.93
N ALA A 64 -1.26 6.42 12.70
CA ALA A 64 -2.36 7.12 13.34
C ALA A 64 -3.04 8.14 12.42
N LEU A 65 -2.38 8.58 11.33
CA LEU A 65 -2.90 9.64 10.46
C LEU A 65 -4.29 9.31 9.91
N GLY A 66 -5.27 10.18 10.19
CA GLY A 66 -6.67 10.06 9.79
C GLY A 66 -7.45 8.93 10.48
N LYS A 67 -6.89 8.29 11.51
CA LYS A 67 -7.55 7.18 12.21
C LYS A 67 -8.61 7.66 13.20
N HIS A 68 -9.48 6.73 13.59
CA HIS A 68 -10.48 7.01 14.61
C HIS A 68 -9.79 7.18 15.98
N ALA A 69 -9.94 8.37 16.55
CA ALA A 69 -9.42 8.72 17.87
C ALA A 69 -10.55 9.14 18.80
N THR A 70 -10.37 8.85 20.09
CA THR A 70 -11.31 9.17 21.17
C THR A 70 -10.56 9.79 22.34
N GLN A 71 -11.27 10.54 23.17
CA GLN A 71 -10.75 11.12 24.40
C GLN A 71 -11.82 11.10 25.48
N THR A 72 -11.41 11.19 26.75
CA THR A 72 -12.32 11.10 27.90
C THR A 72 -13.46 12.10 27.88
N SER A 73 -13.17 13.34 27.50
CA SER A 73 -14.17 14.41 27.44
C SER A 73 -13.73 15.51 26.48
N ILE A 74 -14.65 16.39 26.08
CA ILE A 74 -14.35 17.57 25.24
C ILE A 74 -14.62 18.83 26.06
N TYR A 75 -13.63 19.72 26.14
CA TYR A 75 -13.80 21.07 26.67
C TYR A 75 -14.17 22.05 25.55
N LEU A 76 -15.45 22.45 25.51
CA LEU A 76 -15.93 23.46 24.56
C LEU A 76 -15.44 24.85 24.97
N TYR A 77 -14.77 25.55 24.06
CA TYR A 77 -14.35 26.93 24.28
C TYR A 77 -14.89 27.82 23.16
N HIS A 78 -15.90 28.63 23.48
CA HIS A 78 -16.63 29.43 22.49
C HIS A 78 -17.11 28.56 21.31
N SER A 79 -16.70 28.90 20.09
CA SER A 79 -17.05 28.19 18.85
C SER A 79 -16.06 27.07 18.49
N ILE A 80 -15.04 26.80 19.30
CA ILE A 80 -14.02 25.77 19.03
C ILE A 80 -14.41 24.46 19.73
N VAL A 81 -14.41 23.36 18.98
CA VAL A 81 -14.69 22.01 19.46
C VAL A 81 -13.41 21.17 19.34
N PRO A 82 -12.56 21.08 20.39
CA PRO A 82 -11.26 20.43 20.34
C PRO A 82 -11.39 18.89 20.45
N VAL A 83 -11.85 18.28 19.35
CA VAL A 83 -12.11 16.84 19.22
C VAL A 83 -10.83 16.02 19.18
N ALA A 84 -10.92 14.75 19.56
CA ALA A 84 -9.78 13.82 19.58
C ALA A 84 -9.09 13.65 18.22
N GLY A 85 -9.84 13.81 17.12
CA GLY A 85 -9.34 13.69 15.75
C GLY A 85 -8.27 14.72 15.37
N TYR A 86 -8.18 15.87 16.07
CA TYR A 86 -7.14 16.86 15.81
C TYR A 86 -5.73 16.33 16.10
N ALA A 87 -5.57 15.37 17.01
CA ALA A 87 -4.26 14.77 17.29
C ALA A 87 -3.84 13.69 16.27
N VAL A 88 -4.61 13.47 15.21
CA VAL A 88 -4.29 12.51 14.14
C VAL A 88 -4.52 13.09 12.74
N ASP A 89 -4.70 14.40 12.61
CA ASP A 89 -5.00 15.03 11.32
C ASP A 89 -3.72 15.46 10.55
N GLY A 90 -2.56 15.32 11.19
CA GLY A 90 -1.25 15.69 10.64
C GLY A 90 -0.85 17.15 10.86
N ASN A 91 -1.66 17.93 11.58
CA ASN A 91 -1.40 19.33 11.92
C ASN A 91 -0.61 19.45 13.24
N THR A 92 0.70 19.74 13.13
CA THR A 92 1.60 19.82 14.29
C THR A 92 1.74 21.22 14.90
N ASP A 93 0.91 22.19 14.52
CA ASP A 93 1.06 23.61 14.89
C ASP A 93 0.97 23.83 16.41
N GLY A 94 0.01 23.16 17.06
CA GLY A 94 -0.16 23.18 18.51
C GLY A 94 -0.71 24.48 19.09
N TYR A 95 -1.09 25.44 18.24
CA TYR A 95 -1.78 26.66 18.64
C TYR A 95 -3.29 26.38 18.77
N PHE A 96 -3.85 26.56 19.97
CA PHE A 96 -5.23 26.14 20.27
C PHE A 96 -6.29 26.86 19.42
N LEU A 97 -6.13 28.17 19.19
CA LEU A 97 -7.09 28.94 18.39
C LEU A 97 -7.04 28.61 16.89
N ASN A 98 -5.98 27.92 16.43
CA ASN A 98 -5.88 27.41 15.06
C ASN A 98 -6.58 26.06 14.88
N GLN A 99 -7.32 25.59 15.90
CA GLN A 99 -8.00 24.28 15.90
C GLN A 99 -7.02 23.12 15.71
N SER A 100 -5.77 23.28 16.19
CA SER A 100 -4.69 22.29 16.04
C SER A 100 -4.50 21.42 17.29
N THR A 101 -5.39 21.48 18.29
CA THR A 101 -5.17 20.77 19.56
C THR A 101 -6.44 20.14 20.10
N THR A 102 -6.32 18.92 20.61
CA THR A 102 -7.32 18.28 21.47
C THR A 102 -7.38 18.97 22.84
N HIS A 103 -8.50 18.83 23.56
CA HIS A 103 -8.63 19.38 24.91
C HIS A 103 -9.73 18.69 25.71
N THR A 104 -9.34 18.06 26.83
CA THR A 104 -10.28 17.46 27.78
C THR A 104 -10.75 18.48 28.82
N LYS A 105 -11.88 18.21 29.48
CA LYS A 105 -12.24 18.94 30.70
C LYS A 105 -11.23 18.62 31.82
N LEU A 106 -11.30 19.39 32.92
CA LEU A 106 -10.57 19.07 34.14
C LEU A 106 -11.18 17.82 34.75
N GLU A 107 -10.43 16.73 34.76
CA GLU A 107 -10.90 15.45 35.28
C GLU A 107 -9.74 14.61 35.83
N TYR A 108 -10.06 13.54 36.54
CA TYR A 108 -9.08 12.61 37.08
C TYR A 108 -8.58 11.66 35.98
N LYS A 109 -7.27 11.65 35.72
CA LYS A 109 -6.61 10.78 34.74
C LYS A 109 -7.21 10.84 33.32
N PRO A 110 -7.41 12.04 32.75
CA PRO A 110 -7.88 12.19 31.37
C PRO A 110 -6.97 11.43 30.41
N TRP A 111 -7.56 10.86 29.36
CA TRP A 111 -6.84 10.11 28.35
C TRP A 111 -7.31 10.45 26.94
N TRP A 112 -6.39 10.24 26.01
CA TRP A 112 -6.62 10.25 24.58
C TRP A 112 -6.13 8.92 23.99
N GLN A 113 -6.85 8.38 23.02
CA GLN A 113 -6.59 7.07 22.42
C GLN A 113 -6.87 7.06 20.93
N VAL A 114 -6.03 6.36 20.17
CA VAL A 114 -6.26 6.07 18.74
C VAL A 114 -6.36 4.57 18.49
N ASP A 115 -7.27 4.18 17.60
CA ASP A 115 -7.36 2.83 17.02
C ASP A 115 -6.65 2.80 15.67
N LEU A 116 -5.56 2.04 15.56
CA LEU A 116 -4.80 1.90 14.31
C LEU A 116 -5.52 1.02 13.27
N GLY A 117 -6.63 0.38 13.66
CA GLY A 117 -7.48 -0.50 12.86
C GLY A 117 -7.06 -1.97 12.88
N SER A 118 -5.80 -2.26 13.21
CA SER A 118 -5.27 -3.61 13.44
C SER A 118 -4.06 -3.57 14.35
N GLN A 119 -3.62 -4.72 14.84
CA GLN A 119 -2.29 -4.85 15.42
C GLN A 119 -1.24 -4.41 14.39
N LYS A 120 -0.38 -3.47 14.77
CA LYS A 120 0.72 -2.92 13.96
C LYS A 120 2.02 -3.06 14.71
N LYS A 121 3.12 -3.21 13.98
CA LYS A 121 4.46 -3.05 14.54
C LYS A 121 4.76 -1.56 14.65
N ILE A 122 4.98 -1.09 15.88
CA ILE A 122 5.24 0.32 16.20
C ILE A 122 6.72 0.44 16.57
N ASN A 123 7.41 1.31 15.86
CA ASN A 123 8.84 1.57 16.03
C ASN A 123 9.08 2.84 16.85
N LYS A 124 8.18 3.82 16.72
CA LYS A 124 8.33 5.13 17.37
C LYS A 124 6.98 5.79 17.61
N ILE A 125 6.89 6.59 18.67
CA ILE A 125 5.75 7.47 18.93
C ILE A 125 6.28 8.90 19.06
N ILE A 126 5.67 9.85 18.36
CA ILE A 126 6.01 11.27 18.41
C ILE A 126 4.80 12.03 18.93
N ILE A 127 4.95 12.69 20.08
CA ILE A 127 3.87 13.45 20.72
C ILE A 127 4.20 14.93 20.57
N TYR A 128 3.36 15.67 19.86
CA TYR A 128 3.39 17.12 19.79
C TYR A 128 2.42 17.69 20.84
N ASN A 129 2.93 18.62 21.62
CA ASN A 129 2.19 19.28 22.69
C ASN A 129 1.61 20.61 22.20
N ARG A 130 0.64 21.14 22.95
CA ARG A 130 0.14 22.50 22.80
C ARG A 130 1.26 23.52 23.05
N THR A 131 1.34 24.58 22.24
CA THR A 131 2.51 25.50 22.17
C THR A 131 2.22 26.97 22.53
N ASP A 132 0.96 27.40 22.56
CA ASP A 132 0.54 28.80 22.77
C ASP A 132 0.58 29.25 24.24
N CYS A 133 0.07 28.42 25.13
CA CYS A 133 0.16 28.54 26.57
C CYS A 133 0.18 27.13 27.13
N CYS A 134 0.50 27.00 28.41
CA CYS A 134 0.03 25.83 29.14
C CYS A 134 0.74 24.51 28.76
N VAL A 135 1.91 24.59 28.11
CA VAL A 135 2.82 23.47 27.77
C VAL A 135 3.02 22.51 28.96
N ASN A 136 3.14 23.08 30.16
CA ASN A 136 3.39 22.35 31.41
C ASN A 136 2.24 21.42 31.86
N ARG A 137 1.05 21.47 31.22
CA ARG A 137 -0.07 20.57 31.54
C ARG A 137 0.23 19.11 31.20
N LEU A 138 1.10 18.86 30.23
CA LEU A 138 1.61 17.53 29.88
C LEU A 138 2.95 17.22 30.56
N SER A 139 3.17 17.72 31.78
CA SER A 139 4.42 17.53 32.53
C SER A 139 4.58 16.13 33.12
N ALA A 140 3.48 15.42 33.39
CA ALA A 140 3.50 14.02 33.78
C ALA A 140 2.45 13.26 32.97
N TYR A 141 2.86 12.24 32.22
CA TYR A 141 1.97 11.45 31.40
C TYR A 141 2.50 10.04 31.16
N ARG A 142 1.57 9.14 30.90
CA ARG A 142 1.80 7.75 30.55
C ARG A 142 1.52 7.54 29.09
N VAL A 143 2.43 6.86 28.40
CA VAL A 143 2.22 6.35 27.05
C VAL A 143 2.03 4.85 27.14
N SER A 144 1.02 4.34 26.46
CA SER A 144 0.63 2.93 26.50
C SER A 144 0.31 2.43 25.11
N ILE A 145 0.66 1.17 24.85
CA ILE A 145 0.32 0.43 23.63
C ILE A 145 -0.39 -0.86 24.05
N SER A 146 -1.51 -1.18 23.41
CA SER A 146 -2.29 -2.38 23.68
C SER A 146 -2.92 -2.97 22.42
N ASN A 147 -3.29 -4.24 22.46
CA ASN A 147 -4.19 -4.85 21.49
C ASN A 147 -5.67 -4.70 21.89
N GLU A 148 -5.95 -4.39 23.15
CA GLU A 148 -7.29 -4.25 23.71
C GLU A 148 -7.69 -2.79 23.81
N ALA A 149 -8.94 -2.47 23.43
CA ALA A 149 -9.45 -1.11 23.43
C ALA A 149 -9.53 -0.50 24.83
N ASP A 150 -9.70 -1.34 25.85
CA ASP A 150 -9.82 -0.95 27.25
C ASP A 150 -8.46 -0.77 27.95
N PHE A 151 -7.35 -1.21 27.33
CA PHE A 151 -6.01 -1.24 27.91
C PHE A 151 -5.94 -2.08 29.20
N SER A 152 -6.72 -3.15 29.28
CA SER A 152 -6.59 -4.18 30.33
C SER A 152 -5.21 -4.85 30.31
N THR A 153 -4.60 -4.95 29.13
CA THR A 153 -3.23 -5.40 28.90
C THR A 153 -2.40 -4.34 28.19
N HIS A 154 -1.07 -4.41 28.31
CA HIS A 154 -0.15 -3.45 27.71
C HIS A 154 1.04 -4.18 27.09
N THR A 155 1.29 -3.95 25.80
CA THR A 155 2.52 -4.44 25.13
C THR A 155 3.69 -3.49 25.34
N TYR A 156 3.39 -2.23 25.68
CA TYR A 156 4.33 -1.23 26.13
C TYR A 156 3.62 -0.23 27.04
N GLN A 157 4.30 0.17 28.10
CA GLN A 157 3.85 1.24 28.99
C GLN A 157 5.07 1.94 29.58
N GLN A 158 5.09 3.27 29.51
CA GLN A 158 6.14 4.08 30.12
C GLN A 158 5.59 5.42 30.60
N ASP A 159 6.06 5.84 31.77
CA ASP A 159 5.78 7.14 32.36
C ASP A 159 6.85 8.15 31.99
N PHE A 160 6.41 9.38 31.73
CA PHE A 160 7.24 10.52 31.37
C PHE A 160 6.92 11.68 32.32
N HIS A 161 7.96 12.38 32.76
CA HIS A 161 7.87 13.45 33.77
C HIS A 161 8.38 14.81 33.25
N VAL A 162 8.43 14.98 31.92
CA VAL A 162 8.83 16.24 31.29
C VAL A 162 7.88 16.55 30.14
N ALA A 163 7.35 17.77 30.14
CA ALA A 163 6.45 18.25 29.10
C ALA A 163 7.17 18.33 27.74
N PRO A 164 6.60 17.73 26.67
CA PRO A 164 7.13 17.94 25.33
C PRO A 164 7.04 19.42 24.93
N ASN A 165 8.13 19.98 24.39
CA ASN A 165 8.15 21.35 23.89
C ASN A 165 9.06 21.49 22.64
N PRO A 166 8.51 21.60 21.42
CA PRO A 166 7.10 21.34 21.09
C PRO A 166 6.75 19.85 21.08
N LYS A 167 7.76 18.94 21.03
CA LYS A 167 7.51 17.50 20.86
C LYS A 167 8.44 16.59 21.66
N LYS A 168 8.01 15.35 21.86
CA LYS A 168 8.79 14.26 22.43
C LYS A 168 8.76 13.08 21.48
N THR A 169 9.94 12.57 21.14
CA THR A 169 10.08 11.32 20.39
C THR A 169 10.40 10.19 21.36
N ILE A 170 9.62 9.12 21.28
CA ILE A 170 9.79 7.89 22.03
C ILE A 170 10.19 6.83 21.02
N THR A 171 11.43 6.36 21.11
CA THR A 171 11.92 5.24 20.28
C THR A 171 11.72 3.95 21.06
N LEU A 172 11.19 2.91 20.40
CA LEU A 172 10.96 1.60 20.99
C LEU A 172 12.09 0.68 20.51
N ASP A 173 13.21 0.65 21.25
CA ASP A 173 14.41 -0.12 20.89
C ASP A 173 14.24 -1.61 21.25
N MET A 174 14.51 -2.51 20.29
CA MET A 174 14.16 -3.96 20.19
C MET A 174 12.92 -4.22 19.30
N PRO A 175 12.79 -5.37 18.58
CA PRO A 175 11.97 -5.47 17.38
C PRO A 175 10.56 -4.97 17.66
N GLY A 176 10.18 -3.89 16.96
CA GLY A 176 9.08 -2.97 17.29
C GLY A 176 7.90 -3.55 18.06
N LYS A 177 7.44 -2.83 19.10
CA LYS A 177 6.31 -3.25 19.94
C LYS A 177 5.05 -3.33 19.10
N GLN A 178 4.31 -4.42 19.22
CA GLN A 178 3.07 -4.59 18.48
C GLN A 178 1.88 -4.07 19.28
N GLY A 179 0.92 -3.45 18.61
CA GLY A 179 -0.32 -2.99 19.24
C GLY A 179 -1.33 -2.45 18.24
N ARG A 180 -2.61 -2.52 18.58
CA ARG A 180 -3.72 -1.90 17.82
C ARG A 180 -4.06 -0.51 18.33
N TYR A 181 -3.91 -0.27 19.63
CA TYR A 181 -4.29 0.99 20.27
C TYR A 181 -3.08 1.65 20.90
N VAL A 182 -3.03 2.99 20.80
CA VAL A 182 -2.07 3.84 21.52
C VAL A 182 -2.84 4.81 22.39
N LYS A 183 -2.45 4.94 23.66
CA LYS A 183 -3.09 5.82 24.66
C LYS A 183 -2.07 6.73 25.33
N ILE A 184 -2.44 7.99 25.47
CA ILE A 184 -1.74 9.01 26.25
C ILE A 184 -2.64 9.39 27.42
N GLN A 185 -2.15 9.28 28.66
CA GLN A 185 -2.96 9.49 29.85
C GLN A 185 -2.20 10.29 30.92
N LEU A 186 -2.87 11.24 31.57
CA LEU A 186 -2.30 11.88 32.77
C LEU A 186 -2.43 10.96 33.99
N PRO A 187 -1.46 10.92 34.91
CA PRO A 187 -1.50 10.05 36.09
C PRO A 187 -2.43 10.57 37.19
N THR A 188 -2.89 11.82 37.11
CA THR A 188 -3.72 12.49 38.12
C THR A 188 -4.68 13.50 37.47
N TRP A 189 -5.31 14.35 38.28
CA TRP A 189 -6.17 15.45 37.82
C TRP A 189 -5.44 16.40 36.87
N GLY A 190 -6.08 16.77 35.78
CA GLY A 190 -5.54 17.76 34.85
C GLY A 190 -6.39 17.98 33.61
N TYR A 191 -5.86 18.79 32.69
CA TYR A 191 -6.38 18.95 31.34
C TYR A 191 -5.39 18.29 30.38
N LEU A 192 -5.84 17.30 29.61
CA LEU A 192 -5.03 16.72 28.55
C LEU A 192 -5.28 17.50 27.25
N SER A 193 -4.20 18.03 26.66
CA SER A 193 -4.25 18.70 25.36
C SER A 193 -3.05 18.27 24.53
N LEU A 194 -3.32 17.76 23.33
CA LEU A 194 -2.31 17.23 22.41
C LEU A 194 -2.47 17.92 21.06
N ALA A 195 -1.36 18.28 20.42
CA ALA A 195 -1.39 18.85 19.08
C ALA A 195 -1.46 17.76 18.02
N GLU A 196 -0.58 16.76 18.12
CA GLU A 196 -0.52 15.62 17.18
C GLU A 196 0.15 14.44 17.89
N VAL A 197 -0.32 13.23 17.63
CA VAL A 197 0.30 11.98 18.08
C VAL A 197 0.59 11.12 16.86
N GLN A 198 1.85 11.08 16.45
CA GLN A 198 2.29 10.27 15.33
C GLN A 198 2.75 8.90 15.83
N VAL A 199 2.09 7.84 15.35
CA VAL A 199 2.45 6.45 15.66
C VAL A 199 3.19 5.88 14.47
N MET A 200 4.51 5.80 14.58
CA MET A 200 5.42 5.49 13.50
C MET A 200 5.70 3.98 13.48
N GLY A 201 5.36 3.28 12.40
CA GLY A 201 5.54 1.83 12.29
C GLY A 201 5.49 1.24 10.88
N THR A 202 5.37 -0.08 10.76
CA THR A 202 5.31 -0.84 9.49
C THR A 202 4.05 -1.70 9.39
N ASP A 203 3.47 -1.80 8.18
CA ASP A 203 2.29 -2.63 7.87
C ASP A 203 2.66 -4.14 7.73
N PRO A 204 1.83 -5.09 8.19
CA PRO A 204 2.14 -6.53 8.21
C PRO A 204 2.19 -7.22 6.83
N VAL A 205 1.78 -6.55 5.75
CA VAL A 205 2.03 -7.04 4.39
C VAL A 205 2.42 -5.87 3.48
N HIS A 206 3.66 -5.91 2.97
CA HIS A 206 4.20 -4.85 2.13
C HIS A 206 3.95 -5.12 0.64
N PHE A 207 2.94 -4.46 0.10
CA PHE A 207 2.68 -4.32 -1.34
C PHE A 207 2.67 -2.83 -1.73
N SER A 208 2.71 -2.52 -3.03
CA SER A 208 2.85 -1.15 -3.59
C SER A 208 1.91 -0.10 -2.99
N GLU A 209 2.38 1.15 -2.95
CA GLU A 209 1.59 2.31 -2.48
C GLU A 209 0.66 2.87 -3.58
N VAL A 210 0.87 2.45 -4.84
CA VAL A 210 0.15 2.90 -6.05
C VAL A 210 -0.58 1.75 -6.75
N ASP A 211 -1.76 2.05 -7.33
CA ASP A 211 -2.57 1.13 -8.15
C ASP A 211 -1.98 0.88 -9.55
N TYR A 212 -2.47 -0.14 -10.26
CA TYR A 212 -1.86 -0.65 -11.50
C TYR A 212 -1.74 0.41 -12.60
N SER A 213 -2.85 1.07 -12.91
CA SER A 213 -2.88 2.09 -13.95
C SER A 213 -2.05 3.33 -13.57
N SER A 214 -2.01 3.70 -12.28
CA SER A 214 -1.16 4.81 -11.81
C SER A 214 0.32 4.49 -11.93
N ALA A 215 0.75 3.24 -11.72
CA ALA A 215 2.14 2.84 -11.88
C ALA A 215 2.58 2.82 -13.35
N GLN A 216 1.69 2.44 -14.28
CA GLN A 216 1.95 2.60 -15.72
C GLN A 216 1.95 4.07 -16.19
N SER A 217 1.34 4.95 -15.41
CA SER A 217 1.18 6.38 -15.70
C SER A 217 2.06 7.25 -14.80
N ASP A 218 3.14 6.72 -14.18
CA ASP A 218 3.95 7.46 -13.19
C ASP A 218 4.78 8.63 -13.79
N PHE A 219 4.64 8.84 -15.10
CA PHE A 219 5.25 9.90 -15.90
C PHE A 219 6.77 9.95 -15.82
N GLY A 220 7.45 8.97 -15.21
CA GLY A 220 8.91 8.84 -15.14
C GLY A 220 9.40 7.41 -15.45
N GLY A 221 8.51 6.47 -15.71
CA GLY A 221 8.75 5.04 -15.93
C GLY A 221 7.49 4.24 -16.25
N VAL A 222 7.65 3.08 -16.89
CA VAL A 222 6.51 2.17 -17.16
C VAL A 222 6.23 1.24 -15.96
N ASN A 223 7.20 1.05 -15.06
CA ASN A 223 7.13 0.14 -13.90
C ASN A 223 8.08 0.56 -12.75
N ASN A 224 8.29 1.86 -12.50
CA ASN A 224 9.33 2.31 -11.54
C ASN A 224 8.89 2.31 -10.06
N ALA A 225 7.63 1.92 -9.78
CA ALA A 225 7.11 1.79 -8.42
C ALA A 225 7.60 0.49 -7.74
N PRO A 226 8.16 0.55 -6.53
CA PRO A 226 8.50 -0.66 -5.77
C PRO A 226 7.25 -1.39 -5.25
N ASN A 227 7.45 -2.67 -4.91
CA ASN A 227 6.47 -3.62 -4.38
C ASN A 227 5.26 -3.85 -5.29
N TYR A 228 5.46 -3.70 -6.58
CA TYR A 228 4.43 -3.73 -7.60
C TYR A 228 4.31 -5.11 -8.27
N PRO A 229 3.08 -5.66 -8.47
CA PRO A 229 2.87 -6.85 -9.28
C PRO A 229 3.39 -6.67 -10.71
N ASN A 230 3.80 -7.73 -11.39
CA ASN A 230 3.98 -7.62 -12.84
C ASN A 230 2.63 -7.73 -13.56
N ARG A 231 2.62 -7.76 -14.90
CA ARG A 231 1.38 -7.77 -15.68
C ARG A 231 0.48 -8.96 -15.32
N SER A 232 1.04 -10.10 -14.91
CA SER A 232 0.32 -11.38 -14.80
C SER A 232 0.60 -12.19 -13.54
N ALA A 233 1.41 -11.69 -12.63
CA ALA A 233 1.74 -12.34 -11.37
C ALA A 233 1.90 -11.31 -10.25
N PHE A 234 1.62 -11.77 -9.04
CA PHE A 234 1.82 -11.04 -7.81
C PHE A 234 3.01 -11.62 -7.05
N ALA A 235 3.69 -10.76 -6.30
CA ALA A 235 4.65 -11.17 -5.29
C ALA A 235 4.60 -10.19 -4.11
N ALA A 236 4.73 -10.73 -2.90
CA ALA A 236 4.71 -9.95 -1.66
C ALA A 236 5.61 -10.57 -0.59
N PHE A 237 6.07 -9.73 0.33
CA PHE A 237 6.71 -10.18 1.56
C PHE A 237 5.67 -10.71 2.54
N LYS A 238 5.99 -11.83 3.19
CA LYS A 238 5.23 -12.40 4.29
C LYS A 238 5.90 -11.99 5.60
N ASP A 239 5.13 -11.46 6.55
CA ASP A 239 5.63 -11.14 7.90
C ASP A 239 5.70 -12.40 8.76
N ASP A 240 6.54 -13.35 8.35
CA ASP A 240 7.01 -14.41 9.24
C ASP A 240 8.37 -14.03 9.85
N ARG A 241 8.78 -14.70 10.93
CA ARG A 241 10.09 -14.46 11.60
C ARG A 241 11.30 -14.57 10.64
N ALA A 242 11.10 -15.03 9.39
CA ALA A 242 12.13 -15.22 8.36
C ALA A 242 11.97 -14.28 7.13
N ILE A 243 10.96 -13.40 7.09
CA ILE A 243 10.60 -12.54 5.95
C ILE A 243 10.61 -13.33 4.63
N SER A 244 9.76 -14.35 4.53
CA SER A 244 9.60 -15.13 3.30
C SER A 244 8.80 -14.39 2.23
N ILE A 245 8.80 -14.91 0.99
CA ILE A 245 8.10 -14.30 -0.15
C ILE A 245 7.01 -15.24 -0.62
N MET A 246 5.82 -14.69 -0.82
CA MET A 246 4.73 -15.39 -1.52
C MET A 246 4.58 -14.82 -2.92
N ALA A 247 4.33 -15.68 -3.89
CA ALA A 247 4.00 -15.30 -5.25
C ALA A 247 2.89 -16.20 -5.80
N TRP A 248 2.04 -15.64 -6.64
CA TRP A 248 0.93 -16.34 -7.30
C TRP A 248 0.61 -15.68 -8.65
N GLY A 249 -0.21 -16.35 -9.47
CA GLY A 249 -0.54 -15.95 -10.84
C GLY A 249 0.27 -16.73 -11.88
N ASN A 250 0.56 -16.11 -13.03
CA ASN A 250 1.19 -16.79 -14.17
C ASN A 250 2.57 -17.37 -13.81
N LEU A 251 2.74 -18.67 -14.05
CA LEU A 251 3.95 -19.42 -13.65
C LEU A 251 5.22 -18.91 -14.34
N THR A 252 5.16 -18.62 -15.63
CA THR A 252 6.30 -18.12 -16.43
C THR A 252 6.71 -16.72 -15.96
N SER A 253 5.73 -15.92 -15.55
CA SER A 253 5.94 -14.55 -15.08
C SER A 253 6.31 -14.48 -13.60
N GLY A 254 6.74 -15.58 -12.98
CA GLY A 254 7.20 -15.58 -11.59
C GLY A 254 6.09 -15.71 -10.55
N GLY A 255 4.88 -16.13 -10.95
CA GLY A 255 3.79 -16.51 -10.04
C GLY A 255 4.04 -17.82 -9.27
N LYS A 256 5.23 -18.42 -9.42
CA LYS A 256 5.77 -19.52 -8.60
C LYS A 256 7.30 -19.43 -8.60
N LYS A 257 7.96 -20.17 -7.71
CA LYS A 257 9.44 -20.30 -7.63
C LYS A 257 10.13 -19.03 -7.14
N VAL A 258 9.63 -18.50 -6.03
CA VAL A 258 10.28 -17.43 -5.26
C VAL A 258 11.68 -17.87 -4.81
N PRO A 259 12.66 -16.94 -4.70
CA PRO A 259 13.93 -17.24 -4.05
C PRO A 259 13.71 -17.78 -2.63
N THR A 260 14.44 -18.83 -2.24
CA THR A 260 14.44 -19.37 -0.88
C THR A 260 15.13 -18.37 0.05
N ALA A 261 14.35 -17.56 0.74
CA ALA A 261 14.80 -16.63 1.75
C ALA A 261 14.99 -17.34 3.10
N ILE A 262 16.22 -17.46 3.61
CA ILE A 262 16.45 -17.75 5.04
C ILE A 262 17.30 -16.69 5.73
N ASP A 263 17.97 -15.79 5.02
CA ASP A 263 18.76 -14.78 5.74
C ASP A 263 18.96 -13.51 4.93
N LEU A 264 18.96 -12.39 5.66
CA LEU A 264 19.23 -11.00 5.23
C LEU A 264 18.00 -10.22 4.76
N GLY A 265 17.51 -9.37 5.66
CA GLY A 265 16.36 -8.48 5.49
C GLY A 265 16.23 -7.86 4.10
N TYR A 266 15.06 -8.08 3.50
CA TYR A 266 14.66 -7.50 2.24
C TYR A 266 14.18 -6.06 2.41
N THR A 267 14.43 -5.20 1.41
CA THR A 267 13.98 -3.80 1.47
C THR A 267 12.87 -3.48 0.48
N LYS A 268 13.02 -3.88 -0.80
CA LYS A 268 12.10 -3.51 -1.88
C LYS A 268 12.03 -4.60 -2.94
N LEU A 269 10.82 -4.88 -3.40
CA LEU A 269 10.52 -5.68 -4.58
C LEU A 269 10.34 -4.75 -5.79
N TYR A 270 10.72 -5.18 -6.97
CA TYR A 270 10.53 -4.48 -8.23
C TYR A 270 10.09 -5.48 -9.29
N SER A 271 9.42 -4.97 -10.32
CA SER A 271 8.93 -5.80 -11.42
C SER A 271 9.04 -5.09 -12.76
N ASN A 272 8.96 -5.87 -13.82
CA ASN A 272 8.60 -5.39 -15.15
C ASN A 272 7.38 -6.18 -15.64
N SER A 273 7.13 -6.33 -16.94
CA SER A 273 5.90 -7.01 -17.39
C SER A 273 5.86 -8.52 -17.12
N ALA A 274 7.00 -9.20 -16.91
CA ALA A 274 7.02 -10.66 -16.70
C ALA A 274 8.13 -11.19 -15.77
N ALA A 275 8.87 -10.32 -15.08
CA ALA A 275 9.91 -10.71 -14.14
C ALA A 275 9.90 -9.85 -12.89
N PHE A 276 10.50 -10.36 -11.82
CA PHE A 276 10.68 -9.70 -10.55
C PHE A 276 12.17 -9.59 -10.19
N ALA A 277 12.50 -8.54 -9.45
CA ALA A 277 13.81 -8.29 -8.86
C ALA A 277 13.65 -7.78 -7.43
N ILE A 278 14.38 -8.36 -6.47
CA ILE A 278 14.39 -7.91 -5.07
C ILE A 278 15.71 -7.23 -4.78
N LEU A 279 15.65 -6.11 -4.06
CA LEU A 279 16.79 -5.42 -3.48
C LEU A 279 16.90 -5.74 -1.97
N LYS A 280 18.01 -6.37 -1.57
CA LYS A 280 18.33 -6.64 -0.16
C LYS A 280 18.91 -5.41 0.55
N THR A 281 18.91 -5.40 1.88
CA THR A 281 19.48 -4.31 2.70
C THR A 281 20.96 -4.03 2.40
N ASN A 282 21.74 -5.08 2.10
CA ASN A 282 23.14 -4.96 1.70
C ASN A 282 23.31 -4.52 0.22
N GLY A 283 22.23 -4.32 -0.52
CA GLY A 283 22.25 -3.92 -1.93
C GLY A 283 22.51 -5.06 -2.91
N LEU A 284 22.41 -6.33 -2.48
CA LEU A 284 22.34 -7.48 -3.40
C LEU A 284 20.99 -7.50 -4.12
N ILE A 285 21.00 -8.05 -5.34
CA ILE A 285 19.79 -8.20 -6.18
C ILE A 285 19.56 -9.67 -6.50
N GLU A 286 18.34 -10.15 -6.27
CA GLU A 286 17.88 -11.49 -6.68
C GLU A 286 16.71 -11.38 -7.65
N THR A 287 16.65 -12.25 -8.66
CA THR A 287 15.65 -12.17 -9.75
C THR A 287 14.97 -13.52 -10.01
N TRP A 288 13.71 -13.46 -10.45
CA TRP A 288 12.93 -14.62 -10.90
C TRP A 288 11.84 -14.19 -11.90
N GLY A 289 11.14 -15.17 -12.49
CA GLY A 289 10.22 -14.96 -13.61
C GLY A 289 10.90 -15.21 -14.96
N ASP A 290 10.39 -14.60 -16.03
CA ASP A 290 10.81 -14.90 -17.40
C ASP A 290 12.27 -14.45 -17.67
N LEU A 291 13.09 -15.37 -18.17
CA LEU A 291 14.50 -15.17 -18.50
C LEU A 291 14.71 -13.99 -19.48
N LYS A 292 13.86 -13.89 -20.52
CA LYS A 292 13.96 -12.83 -21.55
C LYS A 292 13.65 -11.44 -20.99
N TYR A 293 12.99 -11.39 -19.84
CA TYR A 293 12.61 -10.17 -19.14
C TYR A 293 13.55 -9.86 -17.97
N GLY A 294 14.66 -10.58 -17.79
CA GLY A 294 15.58 -10.32 -16.69
C GLY A 294 15.31 -11.15 -15.43
N GLY A 295 14.55 -12.24 -15.55
CA GLY A 295 14.34 -13.23 -14.50
C GLY A 295 15.61 -14.02 -14.14
N LYS A 296 15.43 -15.15 -13.45
CA LYS A 296 16.55 -15.94 -12.92
C LYS A 296 17.50 -16.37 -14.04
N ASN A 297 18.81 -16.20 -13.81
CA ASN A 297 19.90 -16.51 -14.76
C ASN A 297 19.93 -15.62 -16.03
N ALA A 298 19.23 -14.49 -16.05
CA ALA A 298 19.28 -13.58 -17.18
C ALA A 298 20.71 -13.08 -17.45
N PRO A 299 21.11 -12.92 -18.72
CA PRO A 299 22.39 -12.33 -19.07
C PRO A 299 22.57 -10.95 -18.42
N ASN A 300 23.78 -10.68 -17.93
CA ASN A 300 24.16 -9.45 -17.22
C ASN A 300 23.45 -9.19 -15.89
N ALA A 301 22.70 -10.17 -15.34
CA ALA A 301 22.13 -10.05 -14.01
C ALA A 301 23.23 -9.62 -13.00
N PRO A 302 22.96 -8.60 -12.17
CA PRO A 302 23.97 -8.00 -11.30
C PRO A 302 24.58 -9.04 -10.34
N ASN A 303 25.91 -9.14 -10.36
CA ASN A 303 26.70 -9.88 -9.38
C ASN A 303 27.42 -8.87 -8.46
N GLY A 304 26.92 -8.69 -7.23
CA GLY A 304 27.53 -7.76 -6.28
C GLY A 304 26.51 -6.95 -5.47
N SER A 305 26.99 -6.34 -4.40
CA SER A 305 26.22 -5.55 -3.43
C SER A 305 26.30 -4.05 -3.72
N GLY A 306 25.64 -3.20 -2.90
CA GLY A 306 25.74 -1.74 -3.01
C GLY A 306 24.78 -1.05 -3.99
N HIS A 307 23.83 -1.79 -4.56
CA HIS A 307 22.71 -1.20 -5.30
C HIS A 307 21.73 -0.51 -4.34
N THR A 308 21.13 0.59 -4.80
CA THR A 308 20.25 1.45 -3.98
C THR A 308 18.83 1.53 -4.53
N LYS A 309 18.65 1.37 -5.85
CA LYS A 309 17.34 1.43 -6.51
C LYS A 309 17.34 0.68 -7.83
N ILE A 310 16.23 0.04 -8.17
CA ILE A 310 16.01 -0.65 -9.45
C ILE A 310 14.94 0.11 -10.23
N TYR A 311 15.11 0.16 -11.54
CA TYR A 311 14.22 0.75 -12.53
C TYR A 311 13.96 -0.27 -13.62
N SER A 312 12.86 -0.13 -14.34
CA SER A 312 12.49 -1.11 -15.38
C SER A 312 11.82 -0.47 -16.58
N THR A 313 12.06 -1.08 -17.75
CA THR A 313 11.23 -0.92 -18.94
C THR A 313 10.18 -2.03 -18.95
N THR A 314 9.52 -2.29 -20.08
CA THR A 314 8.60 -3.43 -20.20
C THR A 314 9.32 -4.77 -20.01
N SER A 315 10.59 -4.88 -20.41
CA SER A 315 11.31 -6.17 -20.47
C SER A 315 12.79 -6.12 -20.09
N ALA A 316 13.21 -5.07 -19.38
CA ALA A 316 14.59 -4.94 -18.88
C ALA A 316 14.61 -4.21 -17.54
N PHE A 317 15.71 -4.37 -16.82
CA PHE A 317 15.99 -3.69 -15.57
C PHE A 317 17.28 -2.88 -15.64
N ALA A 318 17.36 -1.85 -14.80
CA ALA A 318 18.56 -1.08 -14.53
C ALA A 318 18.65 -0.76 -13.03
N ALA A 319 19.78 -1.04 -12.40
CA ALA A 319 20.04 -0.74 -11.01
C ALA A 319 21.06 0.39 -10.86
N LEU A 320 20.77 1.33 -9.96
CA LEU A 320 21.65 2.41 -9.55
C LEU A 320 22.38 2.01 -8.27
N THR A 321 23.67 2.34 -8.17
CA THR A 321 24.51 2.12 -6.98
C THR A 321 24.66 3.41 -6.14
N ARG A 322 25.32 3.33 -4.98
CA ARG A 322 25.57 4.50 -4.11
C ARG A 322 26.50 5.54 -4.74
N ASP A 323 27.47 5.12 -5.53
CA ASP A 323 28.36 6.04 -6.28
C ASP A 323 27.69 6.59 -7.56
N GLY A 324 26.48 6.12 -7.88
CA GLY A 324 25.72 6.55 -9.04
C GLY A 324 26.19 5.92 -10.34
N SER A 325 26.81 4.73 -10.31
CA SER A 325 27.01 3.88 -11.50
C SER A 325 25.76 3.04 -11.79
N ILE A 326 25.64 2.51 -13.01
CA ILE A 326 24.43 1.84 -13.50
C ILE A 326 24.76 0.44 -14.03
N LYS A 327 24.02 -0.56 -13.57
CA LYS A 327 24.03 -1.93 -14.14
C LYS A 327 22.68 -2.25 -14.76
N ALA A 328 22.66 -2.71 -16.02
CA ALA A 328 21.43 -3.12 -16.71
C ALA A 328 21.45 -4.60 -17.08
N TRP A 329 20.28 -5.24 -17.10
CA TRP A 329 20.08 -6.65 -17.47
C TRP A 329 18.68 -6.92 -18.04
N GLY A 330 18.47 -8.09 -18.64
CA GLY A 330 17.23 -8.46 -19.35
C GLY A 330 17.34 -8.26 -20.85
N ASN A 331 16.23 -7.95 -21.54
CA ASN A 331 16.22 -7.82 -23.01
C ASN A 331 17.13 -6.67 -23.49
N PRO A 332 18.21 -6.94 -24.26
CA PRO A 332 19.14 -5.90 -24.71
C PRO A 332 18.49 -4.81 -25.56
N HIS A 333 17.51 -5.18 -26.39
CA HIS A 333 16.79 -4.24 -27.25
C HIS A 333 15.92 -3.27 -26.43
N SER A 334 15.48 -3.67 -25.24
CA SER A 334 14.72 -2.81 -24.31
C SER A 334 15.62 -2.13 -23.26
N GLY A 335 16.93 -2.06 -23.49
CA GLY A 335 17.87 -1.42 -22.58
C GLY A 335 18.44 -2.32 -21.48
N GLY A 336 18.27 -3.64 -21.58
CA GLY A 336 18.88 -4.64 -20.69
C GLY A 336 20.38 -4.84 -20.89
N ALA A 337 21.00 -4.04 -21.76
CA ALA A 337 22.44 -3.95 -21.95
C ALA A 337 22.82 -2.54 -22.42
N GLY A 338 24.12 -2.23 -22.38
CA GLY A 338 24.64 -0.97 -22.93
C GLY A 338 24.33 0.27 -22.09
N ALA A 339 24.12 0.10 -20.77
CA ALA A 339 24.06 1.22 -19.83
C ALA A 339 25.33 2.09 -19.94
N PRO A 340 25.23 3.41 -19.73
CA PRO A 340 26.38 4.30 -19.88
C PRO A 340 27.42 4.02 -18.81
N SER A 341 28.70 4.11 -19.18
CA SER A 341 29.81 4.01 -18.24
C SER A 341 29.92 5.26 -17.35
N GLY A 342 30.68 5.12 -16.27
CA GLY A 342 30.92 6.19 -15.28
C GLY A 342 29.96 6.15 -14.09
N SER A 343 30.09 7.17 -13.24
CA SER A 343 29.36 7.34 -11.98
C SER A 343 28.73 8.74 -11.89
N GLY A 344 28.04 9.04 -10.78
CA GLY A 344 27.41 10.36 -10.56
C GLY A 344 26.04 10.54 -11.23
N TYR A 345 25.43 9.46 -11.74
CA TYR A 345 24.02 9.44 -12.08
C TYR A 345 23.17 9.45 -10.80
N THR A 346 22.14 10.28 -10.76
CA THR A 346 21.30 10.47 -9.57
C THR A 346 19.93 9.82 -9.73
N LYS A 347 19.45 9.66 -10.96
CA LYS A 347 18.13 9.08 -11.25
C LYS A 347 18.07 8.48 -12.65
N ILE A 348 17.31 7.40 -12.78
CA ILE A 348 17.01 6.76 -14.06
C ILE A 348 15.51 6.93 -14.34
N TYR A 349 15.18 7.15 -15.61
CA TYR A 349 13.83 7.24 -16.13
C TYR A 349 13.69 6.23 -17.28
N SER A 350 12.49 5.74 -17.54
CA SER A 350 12.26 4.71 -18.55
C SER A 350 10.98 4.96 -19.36
N ASN A 351 10.96 4.42 -20.57
CA ASN A 351 9.73 4.14 -21.31
C ASN A 351 9.63 2.63 -21.61
N ARG A 352 8.82 2.19 -22.59
CA ARG A 352 8.65 0.74 -22.84
C ARG A 352 9.93 0.04 -23.29
N LYS A 353 10.87 0.73 -23.94
CA LYS A 353 12.08 0.11 -24.55
C LYS A 353 13.40 0.89 -24.40
N ALA A 354 13.40 2.01 -23.68
CA ALA A 354 14.59 2.84 -23.49
C ALA A 354 14.67 3.43 -22.09
N PHE A 355 15.88 3.80 -21.69
CA PHE A 355 16.18 4.48 -20.44
C PHE A 355 16.90 5.81 -20.67
N ALA A 356 16.74 6.72 -19.71
CA ALA A 356 17.44 8.00 -19.63
C ALA A 356 17.94 8.23 -18.19
N ALA A 357 19.25 8.41 -18.00
CA ALA A 357 19.88 8.72 -16.73
C ALA A 357 20.18 10.21 -16.61
N LEU A 358 19.83 10.79 -15.46
CA LEU A 358 20.09 12.18 -15.08
C LEU A 358 21.30 12.24 -14.14
N THR A 359 22.18 13.21 -14.34
CA THR A 359 23.32 13.47 -13.44
C THR A 359 23.05 14.64 -12.49
N ARG A 360 23.91 14.84 -11.47
CA ARG A 360 23.80 15.96 -10.52
C ARG A 360 23.83 17.34 -11.19
N ASN A 361 24.54 17.51 -12.31
CA ASN A 361 24.57 18.79 -13.05
C ASN A 361 23.40 18.94 -14.05
N GLY A 362 22.47 17.98 -14.06
CA GLY A 362 21.31 17.98 -14.93
C GLY A 362 21.63 17.67 -16.38
N SER A 363 22.70 16.91 -16.68
CA SER A 363 22.92 16.31 -18.01
C SER A 363 22.22 14.96 -18.13
N ILE A 364 21.92 14.54 -19.37
CA ILE A 364 21.15 13.32 -19.66
C ILE A 364 21.98 12.38 -20.54
N LYS A 365 21.95 11.08 -20.21
CA LYS A 365 22.49 9.99 -21.04
C LYS A 365 21.41 8.94 -21.28
N THR A 366 21.33 8.38 -22.49
CA THR A 366 20.27 7.44 -22.88
C THR A 366 20.82 6.12 -23.40
N TRP A 367 20.06 5.05 -23.21
CA TRP A 367 20.36 3.72 -23.78
C TRP A 367 19.06 2.92 -24.03
N GLY A 368 19.18 1.77 -24.70
CA GLY A 368 18.04 0.99 -25.22
C GLY A 368 17.69 1.36 -26.66
N PHE A 369 16.47 1.05 -27.11
CA PHE A 369 16.10 1.14 -28.53
C PHE A 369 16.10 2.60 -29.06
N PRO A 370 16.87 2.93 -30.12
CA PRO A 370 17.01 4.31 -30.60
C PRO A 370 15.69 4.96 -31.00
N TYR A 371 14.77 4.23 -31.64
CA TYR A 371 13.47 4.77 -32.06
C TYR A 371 12.58 5.19 -30.87
N PHE A 372 12.87 4.67 -29.66
CA PHE A 372 12.18 5.00 -28.41
C PHE A 372 12.98 6.03 -27.58
N GLY A 373 13.97 6.71 -28.16
CA GLY A 373 14.78 7.68 -27.44
C GLY A 373 16.00 7.10 -26.71
N GLY A 374 16.39 5.87 -27.05
CA GLY A 374 17.57 5.20 -26.53
C GLY A 374 18.90 5.74 -27.07
N LYS A 375 19.93 4.88 -27.14
CA LYS A 375 21.27 5.29 -27.58
C LYS A 375 21.23 5.80 -29.02
N ASN A 376 21.92 6.90 -29.32
CA ASN A 376 21.96 7.53 -30.66
C ASN A 376 20.59 8.01 -31.19
N ALA A 377 19.58 8.16 -30.34
CA ALA A 377 18.33 8.76 -30.76
C ALA A 377 18.53 10.22 -31.21
N PRO A 378 17.81 10.70 -32.23
CA PRO A 378 17.88 12.08 -32.65
C PRO A 378 17.33 13.01 -31.55
N ASN A 379 17.87 14.24 -31.48
CA ASN A 379 17.42 15.30 -30.59
C ASN A 379 17.56 15.01 -29.08
N VAL A 380 18.36 14.02 -28.68
CA VAL A 380 18.70 13.81 -27.27
C VAL A 380 19.33 15.09 -26.71
N PRO A 381 18.86 15.62 -25.57
CA PRO A 381 19.38 16.87 -25.03
C PRO A 381 20.87 16.79 -24.68
N THR A 382 21.68 17.69 -25.26
CA THR A 382 23.12 17.80 -24.97
C THR A 382 23.46 18.82 -23.86
N GLY A 383 22.49 19.64 -23.46
CA GLY A 383 22.65 20.67 -22.43
C GLY A 383 22.60 20.15 -20.98
N LYS A 384 22.88 21.06 -20.04
CA LYS A 384 22.79 20.85 -18.59
C LYS A 384 21.56 21.53 -17.97
N GLY A 385 21.34 21.33 -16.67
CA GLY A 385 20.32 22.01 -15.88
C GLY A 385 18.91 21.43 -16.02
N TYR A 386 18.78 20.20 -16.54
CA TYR A 386 17.53 19.46 -16.45
C TYR A 386 17.35 18.95 -15.02
N THR A 387 16.12 19.03 -14.53
CA THR A 387 15.75 18.69 -13.15
C THR A 387 14.92 17.42 -13.09
N LYS A 388 14.16 17.13 -14.16
CA LYS A 388 13.30 15.96 -14.26
C LYS A 388 13.14 15.53 -15.71
N VAL A 389 12.96 14.23 -15.91
CA VAL A 389 12.60 13.63 -17.20
C VAL A 389 11.24 12.97 -17.05
N TYR A 390 10.46 13.04 -18.11
CA TYR A 390 9.16 12.41 -18.23
C TYR A 390 9.12 11.52 -19.46
N SER A 391 8.22 10.55 -19.49
CA SER A 391 8.13 9.58 -20.59
C SER A 391 6.69 9.29 -21.00
N THR A 392 6.47 9.15 -22.31
CA THR A 392 5.31 8.40 -22.84
C THR A 392 5.69 6.93 -22.99
N GLY A 393 4.86 6.12 -23.64
CA GLY A 393 5.23 4.74 -23.97
C GLY A 393 6.47 4.62 -24.86
N SER A 394 6.78 5.66 -25.67
CA SER A 394 7.84 5.61 -26.70
C SER A 394 8.68 6.88 -26.86
N ALA A 395 8.50 7.89 -26.02
CA ALA A 395 9.24 9.16 -26.08
C ALA A 395 9.60 9.68 -24.69
N PHE A 396 10.44 10.70 -24.64
CA PHE A 396 10.84 11.40 -23.42
C PHE A 396 10.67 12.91 -23.55
N ALA A 397 10.48 13.59 -22.41
CA ALA A 397 10.49 15.04 -22.26
C ALA A 397 11.26 15.45 -21.01
N ALA A 398 12.28 16.31 -21.13
CA ALA A 398 13.08 16.81 -20.02
C ALA A 398 12.69 18.25 -19.66
N LEU A 399 12.54 18.51 -18.36
CA LEU A 399 12.14 19.79 -17.77
C LEU A 399 13.32 20.45 -17.04
N LYS A 400 13.56 21.73 -17.33
CA LYS A 400 14.53 22.57 -16.60
C LYS A 400 13.86 23.32 -15.45
N ALA A 401 14.67 23.82 -14.50
CA ALA A 401 14.20 24.63 -13.37
C ALA A 401 13.42 25.89 -13.77
N ASN A 402 13.76 26.50 -14.92
CA ASN A 402 13.02 27.65 -15.47
C ASN A 402 11.69 27.24 -16.17
N GLY A 403 11.34 25.96 -16.12
CA GLY A 403 10.15 25.41 -16.73
C GLY A 403 10.18 25.31 -18.25
N SER A 404 11.36 25.27 -18.89
CA SER A 404 11.49 24.96 -20.33
C SER A 404 11.60 23.46 -20.59
N ILE A 405 11.08 23.00 -21.73
CA ILE A 405 10.93 21.58 -22.06
C ILE A 405 11.70 21.23 -23.34
N LYS A 406 12.36 20.05 -23.35
CA LYS A 406 12.91 19.42 -24.56
C LYS A 406 12.43 17.98 -24.66
N ALA A 407 11.96 17.57 -25.84
CA ALA A 407 11.49 16.20 -26.07
C ALA A 407 12.29 15.49 -27.16
N TRP A 408 12.37 14.16 -27.06
CA TRP A 408 13.05 13.27 -28.00
C TRP A 408 12.42 11.86 -28.00
N GLY A 409 12.80 11.01 -28.96
CA GLY A 409 12.23 9.67 -29.15
C GLY A 409 11.20 9.64 -30.29
N LYS A 410 10.22 8.71 -30.22
CA LYS A 410 9.26 8.49 -31.31
C LYS A 410 8.48 9.78 -31.62
N PRO A 411 8.55 10.32 -32.86
CA PRO A 411 7.97 11.63 -33.17
C PRO A 411 6.47 11.76 -32.90
N ASN A 412 5.69 10.73 -33.24
CA ASN A 412 4.23 10.75 -33.06
C ASN A 412 3.81 10.51 -31.61
N SER A 413 4.71 10.02 -30.75
CA SER A 413 4.45 9.79 -29.33
C SER A 413 4.88 10.97 -28.44
N GLY A 414 5.00 12.17 -29.01
CA GLY A 414 5.46 13.37 -28.32
C GLY A 414 6.99 13.60 -28.33
N GLY A 415 7.75 12.79 -29.07
CA GLY A 415 9.22 12.92 -29.19
C GLY A 415 9.69 14.13 -30.01
N LYS A 416 8.78 14.94 -30.54
CA LYS A 416 9.05 16.23 -31.20
C LYS A 416 7.98 17.25 -30.82
N LYS A 417 8.23 18.52 -31.17
CA LYS A 417 7.26 19.63 -31.01
C LYS A 417 6.82 19.90 -29.56
N ALA A 418 7.72 19.67 -28.59
CA ALA A 418 7.50 20.15 -27.22
C ALA A 418 7.19 21.66 -27.22
N PRO A 419 6.30 22.14 -26.35
CA PRO A 419 5.86 23.53 -26.36
C PRO A 419 7.03 24.48 -26.07
N SER A 420 7.03 25.63 -26.77
CA SER A 420 7.96 26.70 -26.49
C SER A 420 7.58 27.46 -25.21
N GLY A 421 8.53 28.22 -24.67
CA GLY A 421 8.35 29.06 -23.49
C GLY A 421 8.90 28.47 -22.19
N ARG A 422 8.53 29.11 -21.08
CA ARG A 422 9.00 28.85 -19.72
C ARG A 422 7.82 28.76 -18.74
N GLY A 423 8.11 28.37 -17.49
CA GLY A 423 7.15 28.34 -16.39
C GLY A 423 6.21 27.13 -16.35
N TYR A 424 6.51 26.07 -17.10
CA TYR A 424 5.88 24.77 -16.86
C TYR A 424 6.44 24.16 -15.57
N THR A 425 5.56 23.64 -14.73
CA THR A 425 5.92 23.03 -13.44
C THR A 425 5.90 21.52 -13.52
N ASP A 426 4.98 20.96 -14.32
CA ASP A 426 4.78 19.52 -14.45
C ASP A 426 4.43 19.10 -15.87
N ILE A 427 4.70 17.82 -16.17
CA ILE A 427 4.35 17.16 -17.42
C ILE A 427 3.64 15.84 -17.06
N TYR A 428 2.60 15.53 -17.81
CA TYR A 428 1.78 14.34 -17.73
C TYR A 428 1.79 13.67 -19.11
N SER A 429 1.47 12.38 -19.18
CA SER A 429 1.47 11.64 -20.44
C SER A 429 0.38 10.60 -20.56
N THR A 430 -0.04 10.35 -21.79
CA THR A 430 -0.71 9.12 -22.21
C THR A 430 0.34 8.18 -22.82
N THR A 431 -0.08 7.11 -23.50
CA THR A 431 0.90 6.24 -24.19
C THR A 431 1.62 6.98 -25.31
N ASP A 432 0.96 7.96 -25.96
CA ASP A 432 1.47 8.63 -27.16
C ASP A 432 1.37 10.17 -27.15
N ALA A 433 0.99 10.79 -26.03
CA ALA A 433 0.96 12.24 -25.90
C ALA A 433 1.48 12.73 -24.55
N PHE A 434 1.87 14.01 -24.51
CA PHE A 434 2.21 14.74 -23.30
C PHE A 434 1.28 15.93 -23.09
N ALA A 435 1.09 16.31 -21.84
CA ALA A 435 0.42 17.54 -21.41
C ALA A 435 1.25 18.24 -20.32
N ALA A 436 1.68 19.48 -20.57
CA ALA A 436 2.43 20.29 -19.62
C ALA A 436 1.53 21.31 -18.90
N LEU A 437 1.67 21.38 -17.58
CA LEU A 437 0.92 22.26 -16.69
C LEU A 437 1.81 23.42 -16.22
N LYS A 438 1.26 24.64 -16.19
CA LYS A 438 1.88 25.80 -15.55
C LYS A 438 1.29 26.07 -14.17
N ALA A 439 2.01 26.82 -13.34
CA ALA A 439 1.56 27.23 -12.00
C ALA A 439 0.21 27.98 -11.99
N ASN A 440 -0.11 28.71 -13.06
CA ASN A 440 -1.40 29.40 -13.21
C ASN A 440 -2.54 28.48 -13.72
N GLY A 441 -2.26 27.18 -13.86
CA GLY A 441 -3.19 26.18 -14.34
C GLY A 441 -3.38 26.14 -15.86
N LEU A 442 -2.55 26.81 -16.65
CA LEU A 442 -2.60 26.68 -18.12
C LEU A 442 -2.02 25.33 -18.56
N ILE A 443 -2.67 24.67 -19.53
CA ILE A 443 -2.26 23.36 -20.07
C ILE A 443 -1.84 23.51 -21.54
N LYS A 444 -0.76 22.84 -21.93
CA LYS A 444 -0.36 22.67 -23.33
C LYS A 444 -0.05 21.20 -23.60
N ALA A 445 -0.72 20.62 -24.60
CA ALA A 445 -0.48 19.24 -25.04
C ALA A 445 0.29 19.17 -26.36
N TRP A 446 0.99 18.06 -26.57
CA TRP A 446 1.66 17.70 -27.82
C TRP A 446 1.82 16.18 -27.94
N GLY A 447 1.93 15.67 -29.17
CA GLY A 447 2.04 14.24 -29.45
C GLY A 447 0.94 13.78 -30.40
N ASN A 448 0.48 12.53 -30.26
CA ASN A 448 -0.62 12.00 -31.06
C ASN A 448 -1.94 12.70 -30.69
N PRO A 449 -2.62 13.41 -31.62
CA PRO A 449 -3.91 14.06 -31.36
C PRO A 449 -4.96 13.09 -30.80
N ASP A 450 -5.05 11.87 -31.35
CA ASP A 450 -6.01 10.86 -30.93
C ASP A 450 -5.79 10.42 -29.47
N SER A 451 -4.57 10.60 -28.95
CA SER A 451 -4.22 10.28 -27.56
C SER A 451 -4.16 11.52 -26.66
N GLY A 452 -4.79 12.63 -27.06
CA GLY A 452 -4.83 13.89 -26.31
C GLY A 452 -3.62 14.79 -26.50
N GLY A 453 -2.84 14.57 -27.58
CA GLY A 453 -1.73 15.43 -27.99
C GLY A 453 -2.15 16.75 -28.64
N ALA A 454 -3.45 16.98 -28.80
CA ALA A 454 -4.07 18.21 -29.25
C ALA A 454 -5.25 18.57 -28.32
N ASP A 455 -5.85 19.74 -28.53
CA ASP A 455 -7.13 20.14 -27.93
C ASP A 455 -7.17 20.16 -26.39
N ALA A 456 -6.01 20.39 -25.76
CA ALA A 456 -5.95 20.68 -24.33
C ALA A 456 -6.84 21.90 -23.99
N PRO A 457 -7.51 21.89 -22.82
CA PRO A 457 -8.45 22.95 -22.45
C PRO A 457 -7.76 24.32 -22.36
N THR A 458 -8.44 25.35 -22.87
CA THR A 458 -7.90 26.72 -23.00
C THR A 458 -8.01 27.57 -21.72
N GLY A 459 -8.70 27.08 -20.70
CA GLY A 459 -8.90 27.78 -19.41
C GLY A 459 -7.69 27.69 -18.45
N LYS A 460 -7.73 28.52 -17.39
CA LYS A 460 -6.78 28.49 -16.26
C LYS A 460 -7.40 27.84 -15.01
N GLY A 461 -6.60 27.69 -13.96
CA GLY A 461 -7.04 27.22 -12.64
C GLY A 461 -7.14 25.70 -12.49
N TYR A 462 -6.60 24.94 -13.46
CA TYR A 462 -6.39 23.52 -13.29
C TYR A 462 -5.24 23.27 -12.31
N THR A 463 -5.46 22.38 -11.35
CA THR A 463 -4.49 22.07 -10.29
C THR A 463 -3.81 20.73 -10.51
N LYS A 464 -4.44 19.82 -11.27
CA LYS A 464 -3.91 18.48 -11.52
C LYS A 464 -4.45 17.90 -12.83
N ILE A 465 -3.61 17.11 -13.50
CA ILE A 465 -3.98 16.32 -14.67
C ILE A 465 -3.86 14.83 -14.29
N TYR A 466 -4.79 14.05 -14.80
CA TYR A 466 -4.85 12.60 -14.73
C TYR A 466 -4.89 12.07 -16.15
N SER A 467 -4.46 10.83 -16.38
CA SER A 467 -4.46 10.23 -17.70
C SER A 467 -4.76 8.74 -17.65
N ASN A 468 -5.15 8.23 -18.81
CA ASN A 468 -5.09 6.83 -19.17
C ASN A 468 -4.23 6.70 -20.46
N PRO A 469 -4.04 5.50 -21.02
CA PRO A 469 -3.29 5.32 -22.26
C PRO A 469 -3.72 6.18 -23.46
N TYR A 470 -4.96 6.68 -23.50
CA TYR A 470 -5.57 7.33 -24.67
C TYR A 470 -6.13 8.75 -24.41
N ALA A 471 -6.34 9.14 -23.15
CA ALA A 471 -7.00 10.39 -22.81
C ALA A 471 -6.46 11.04 -21.53
N PHE A 472 -6.75 12.32 -21.36
CA PHE A 472 -6.44 13.11 -20.18
C PHE A 472 -7.72 13.64 -19.52
N ALA A 473 -7.66 13.87 -18.21
CA ALA A 473 -8.67 14.55 -17.41
C ALA A 473 -8.01 15.55 -16.45
N ALA A 474 -8.35 16.83 -16.55
CA ALA A 474 -7.85 17.89 -15.69
C ALA A 474 -8.88 18.30 -14.63
N LEU A 475 -8.43 18.44 -13.39
CA LEU A 475 -9.20 18.81 -12.21
C LEU A 475 -8.87 20.25 -11.79
N LYS A 476 -9.89 21.02 -11.42
CA LYS A 476 -9.76 22.36 -10.80
C LYS A 476 -9.90 22.30 -9.29
N ALA A 477 -9.50 23.37 -8.61
CA ALA A 477 -9.63 23.50 -7.15
C ALA A 477 -11.08 23.40 -6.64
N ASP A 478 -12.07 23.82 -7.44
CA ASP A 478 -13.49 23.68 -7.11
C ASP A 478 -14.04 22.26 -7.40
N GLY A 479 -13.18 21.35 -7.83
CA GLY A 479 -13.51 19.98 -8.15
C GLY A 479 -14.21 19.79 -9.49
N SER A 480 -14.23 20.79 -10.39
CA SER A 480 -14.73 20.59 -11.76
C SER A 480 -13.71 19.90 -12.66
N ILE A 481 -14.20 19.11 -13.63
CA ILE A 481 -13.39 18.25 -14.49
C ILE A 481 -13.54 18.63 -15.96
N LYS A 482 -12.43 18.63 -16.71
CA LYS A 482 -12.43 18.64 -18.19
C LYS A 482 -11.55 17.52 -18.72
N ALA A 483 -12.05 16.75 -19.67
CA ALA A 483 -11.30 15.70 -20.34
C ALA A 483 -11.07 16.04 -21.83
N TRP A 484 -10.04 15.43 -22.42
CA TRP A 484 -9.70 15.50 -23.84
C TRP A 484 -8.85 14.29 -24.27
N GLY A 485 -8.73 14.06 -25.58
CA GLY A 485 -8.13 12.87 -26.18
C GLY A 485 -9.19 11.96 -26.79
N ASP A 486 -8.92 10.65 -26.86
CA ASP A 486 -9.83 9.69 -27.46
C ASP A 486 -11.22 9.76 -26.81
N PHE A 487 -12.25 9.99 -27.62
CA PHE A 487 -13.59 10.27 -27.12
C PHE A 487 -14.21 9.08 -26.38
N ASP A 488 -14.01 7.88 -26.90
CA ASP A 488 -14.60 6.65 -26.37
C ASP A 488 -13.84 6.17 -25.13
N PHE A 489 -12.54 6.43 -25.06
CA PHE A 489 -11.70 6.09 -23.91
C PHE A 489 -11.57 7.20 -22.86
N GLY A 490 -12.59 8.05 -22.75
CA GLY A 490 -12.75 8.98 -21.63
C GLY A 490 -12.20 10.39 -21.88
N GLY A 491 -11.74 10.69 -23.10
CA GLY A 491 -11.47 12.05 -23.56
C GLY A 491 -12.75 12.87 -23.78
N GLY A 492 -13.90 12.20 -23.94
CA GLY A 492 -15.23 12.81 -23.96
C GLY A 492 -16.03 12.60 -22.68
N LYS A 493 -17.15 13.33 -22.55
CA LYS A 493 -18.22 13.07 -21.56
C LYS A 493 -17.80 13.05 -20.08
N ALA A 494 -16.77 13.80 -19.72
CA ALA A 494 -16.43 14.01 -18.30
C ALA A 494 -17.65 14.51 -17.50
N PRO A 495 -17.84 14.05 -16.25
CA PRO A 495 -19.03 14.36 -15.47
C PRO A 495 -19.15 15.86 -15.19
N ALA A 496 -20.36 16.39 -15.34
CA ALA A 496 -20.67 17.76 -14.96
C ALA A 496 -20.73 17.92 -13.43
N GLY A 497 -20.46 19.13 -12.95
CA GLY A 497 -20.55 19.50 -11.54
C GLY A 497 -19.20 19.82 -10.89
N LYS A 498 -19.23 19.93 -9.56
CA LYS A 498 -18.13 20.34 -8.67
C LYS A 498 -17.96 19.36 -7.51
N GLY A 499 -16.91 19.56 -6.72
CA GLY A 499 -16.66 18.82 -5.48
C GLY A 499 -16.02 17.44 -5.67
N PHE A 500 -15.54 17.12 -6.87
CA PHE A 500 -14.65 15.97 -7.06
C PHE A 500 -13.29 16.27 -6.47
N ILE A 501 -12.76 15.35 -5.67
CA ILE A 501 -11.48 15.53 -4.97
C ILE A 501 -10.35 14.73 -5.63
N ARG A 502 -10.69 13.70 -6.42
CA ARG A 502 -9.71 12.83 -7.08
C ARG A 502 -10.30 12.12 -8.29
N ILE A 503 -9.45 11.88 -9.29
CA ILE A 503 -9.75 11.05 -10.45
C ILE A 503 -8.82 9.83 -10.42
N TYR A 504 -9.36 8.70 -10.85
CA TYR A 504 -8.71 7.42 -11.06
C TYR A 504 -8.96 6.99 -12.50
N SER A 505 -8.08 6.17 -13.05
CA SER A 505 -8.18 5.67 -14.43
C SER A 505 -7.94 4.16 -14.48
N ASN A 506 -8.49 3.49 -15.47
CA ASN A 506 -7.95 2.23 -15.98
C ASN A 506 -7.47 2.47 -17.43
N ALA A 507 -7.25 1.45 -18.25
CA ALA A 507 -6.74 1.66 -19.60
C ALA A 507 -7.74 2.36 -20.56
N TYR A 508 -9.04 2.34 -20.27
CA TYR A 508 -10.09 2.75 -21.20
C TYR A 508 -11.16 3.68 -20.60
N ALA A 509 -11.08 3.97 -19.30
CA ALA A 509 -12.09 4.73 -18.58
C ALA A 509 -11.50 5.50 -17.38
N PHE A 510 -12.30 6.40 -16.83
CA PHE A 510 -12.01 7.16 -15.61
C PHE A 510 -13.13 7.02 -14.57
N ALA A 511 -12.77 7.20 -13.30
CA ALA A 511 -13.68 7.29 -12.17
C ALA A 511 -13.26 8.45 -11.24
N ALA A 512 -14.20 9.35 -10.93
CA ALA A 512 -14.00 10.49 -10.04
C ALA A 512 -14.70 10.27 -8.70
N LEU A 513 -13.97 10.55 -7.61
CA LEU A 513 -14.40 10.42 -6.22
C LEU A 513 -14.69 11.80 -5.61
N LYS A 514 -15.76 11.89 -4.82
CA LYS A 514 -16.10 13.07 -4.01
C LYS A 514 -15.76 12.86 -2.53
N ALA A 515 -15.77 13.94 -1.75
CA ALA A 515 -15.49 13.91 -0.31
C ALA A 515 -16.52 13.09 0.50
N ASP A 516 -17.76 12.99 0.02
CA ASP A 516 -18.80 12.14 0.64
C ASP A 516 -18.67 10.65 0.25
N GLY A 517 -17.63 10.31 -0.51
CA GLY A 517 -17.35 8.98 -1.01
C GLY A 517 -18.23 8.54 -2.18
N SER A 518 -18.99 9.42 -2.82
CA SER A 518 -19.72 9.08 -4.05
C SER A 518 -18.79 9.03 -5.28
N ILE A 519 -19.12 8.15 -6.24
CA ILE A 519 -18.30 7.89 -7.44
C ILE A 519 -19.08 8.21 -8.72
N LYS A 520 -18.40 8.82 -9.70
CA LYS A 520 -18.88 8.95 -11.09
C LYS A 520 -17.83 8.42 -12.07
N ALA A 521 -18.22 7.54 -12.97
CA ALA A 521 -17.35 7.00 -14.01
C ALA A 521 -17.76 7.47 -15.42
N TRP A 522 -16.79 7.52 -16.33
CA TRP A 522 -16.98 7.83 -17.76
C TRP A 522 -15.88 7.18 -18.61
N GLY A 523 -16.10 7.13 -19.93
CA GLY A 523 -15.25 6.40 -20.89
C GLY A 523 -15.96 5.15 -21.40
N ASP A 524 -15.19 4.12 -21.75
CA ASP A 524 -15.74 2.92 -22.38
C ASP A 524 -16.71 2.18 -21.42
N PRO A 525 -17.98 1.99 -21.80
CA PRO A 525 -18.97 1.33 -20.94
C PRO A 525 -18.60 -0.09 -20.50
N LYS A 526 -17.93 -0.87 -21.35
CA LYS A 526 -17.51 -2.25 -21.08
C LYS A 526 -16.42 -2.27 -20.01
N PHE A 527 -15.50 -1.32 -20.08
CA PHE A 527 -14.35 -1.24 -19.18
C PHE A 527 -14.57 -0.31 -17.99
N GLY A 528 -15.79 -0.24 -17.48
CA GLY A 528 -16.10 0.48 -16.23
C GLY A 528 -16.32 1.99 -16.37
N GLY A 529 -16.43 2.51 -17.60
CA GLY A 529 -16.88 3.87 -17.89
C GLY A 529 -18.37 4.10 -17.61
N LYS A 530 -19.12 3.06 -17.26
CA LYS A 530 -20.49 3.12 -16.72
C LYS A 530 -20.63 2.17 -15.52
N LYS A 531 -21.81 2.22 -14.87
CA LYS A 531 -22.19 1.33 -13.75
C LYS A 531 -21.27 1.45 -12.51
N ALA A 532 -20.69 2.62 -12.27
CA ALA A 532 -20.08 2.92 -10.98
C ALA A 532 -21.11 2.77 -9.84
N PRO A 533 -20.69 2.39 -8.63
CA PRO A 533 -21.59 2.23 -7.49
C PRO A 533 -22.37 3.52 -7.18
N THR A 534 -23.62 3.36 -6.73
CA THR A 534 -24.56 4.48 -6.49
C THR A 534 -24.59 4.92 -5.03
N ASP A 535 -24.12 4.07 -4.13
CA ASP A 535 -23.96 4.32 -2.71
C ASP A 535 -22.69 5.14 -2.40
N LYS A 536 -22.56 5.53 -1.13
CA LYS A 536 -21.53 6.47 -0.63
C LYS A 536 -20.57 5.80 0.35
N GLY A 537 -19.60 6.58 0.84
CA GLY A 537 -18.64 6.17 1.86
C GLY A 537 -17.41 5.44 1.32
N TYR A 538 -17.16 5.50 0.01
CA TYR A 538 -15.90 5.01 -0.56
C TYR A 538 -14.77 5.99 -0.26
N ILE A 539 -13.61 5.45 0.14
CA ILE A 539 -12.42 6.23 0.48
C ILE A 539 -11.34 6.15 -0.58
N LYS A 540 -11.36 5.10 -1.41
CA LYS A 540 -10.35 4.88 -2.45
C LYS A 540 -10.86 3.99 -3.57
N ILE A 541 -10.38 4.27 -4.79
CA ILE A 541 -10.60 3.45 -5.98
C ILE A 541 -9.25 2.85 -6.41
N TYR A 542 -9.33 1.66 -6.97
CA TYR A 542 -8.25 0.86 -7.53
C TYR A 542 -8.67 0.36 -8.91
N SER A 543 -7.72 -0.04 -9.72
CA SER A 543 -7.94 -0.30 -11.15
C SER A 543 -7.06 -1.44 -11.65
N THR A 544 -7.63 -2.28 -12.51
CA THR A 544 -6.85 -3.11 -13.46
C THR A 544 -6.74 -2.35 -14.79
N ASP A 545 -6.35 -2.99 -15.89
CA ASP A 545 -6.48 -2.36 -17.22
C ASP A 545 -7.95 -2.17 -17.62
N GLN A 546 -8.87 -2.99 -17.09
CA GLN A 546 -10.22 -3.15 -17.65
C GLN A 546 -11.37 -2.98 -16.64
N ALA A 547 -11.05 -2.87 -15.35
CA ALA A 547 -12.03 -2.79 -14.27
C ALA A 547 -11.56 -1.85 -13.16
N PHE A 548 -12.50 -1.52 -12.28
CA PHE A 548 -12.28 -0.78 -11.06
C PHE A 548 -12.75 -1.56 -9.83
N ALA A 549 -12.17 -1.25 -8.68
CA ALA A 549 -12.61 -1.67 -7.36
C ALA A 549 -12.55 -0.49 -6.39
N ALA A 550 -13.59 -0.28 -5.58
CA ALA A 550 -13.65 0.78 -4.58
C ALA A 550 -13.78 0.19 -3.17
N LEU A 551 -13.07 0.80 -2.23
CA LEU A 551 -12.97 0.39 -0.82
C LEU A 551 -13.65 1.43 0.09
N LYS A 552 -14.37 0.98 1.11
CA LYS A 552 -14.94 1.82 2.18
C LYS A 552 -14.16 1.69 3.49
N ASP A 553 -14.44 2.58 4.44
CA ASP A 553 -13.83 2.57 5.79
C ASP A 553 -14.13 1.30 6.60
N ASP A 554 -15.31 0.69 6.41
CA ASP A 554 -15.65 -0.60 7.04
C ASP A 554 -14.98 -1.81 6.37
N GLY A 555 -14.15 -1.55 5.36
CA GLY A 555 -13.43 -2.56 4.59
C GLY A 555 -14.29 -3.32 3.60
N SER A 556 -15.51 -2.87 3.27
CA SER A 556 -16.31 -3.43 2.17
C SER A 556 -15.77 -3.00 0.80
N ILE A 557 -15.92 -3.89 -0.20
CA ILE A 557 -15.38 -3.71 -1.55
C ILE A 557 -16.51 -3.79 -2.58
N THR A 558 -16.47 -2.92 -3.58
CA THR A 558 -17.35 -3.00 -4.75
C THR A 558 -16.52 -2.91 -6.03
N SER A 559 -16.76 -3.79 -7.00
CA SER A 559 -16.03 -3.81 -8.28
C SER A 559 -16.96 -3.65 -9.47
N TRP A 560 -16.49 -3.02 -10.54
CA TRP A 560 -17.23 -2.84 -11.79
C TRP A 560 -16.30 -2.75 -13.01
N GLY A 561 -16.83 -2.95 -14.21
CA GLY A 561 -16.06 -3.11 -15.46
C GLY A 561 -15.84 -4.58 -15.83
N GLU A 562 -14.87 -4.86 -16.69
CA GLU A 562 -14.60 -6.20 -17.20
C GLU A 562 -13.62 -6.94 -16.27
N LEU A 563 -14.15 -7.94 -15.54
CA LEU A 563 -13.41 -8.74 -14.56
C LEU A 563 -12.92 -10.08 -15.13
N GLY A 564 -13.18 -10.37 -16.41
CA GLY A 564 -13.04 -11.71 -16.96
C GLY A 564 -12.36 -11.89 -18.32
N GLY A 565 -12.15 -10.85 -19.10
CA GLY A 565 -11.54 -11.03 -20.42
C GLY A 565 -10.06 -10.70 -20.45
N SER A 566 -9.16 -11.68 -20.35
CA SER A 566 -7.91 -11.56 -21.13
C SER A 566 -8.30 -11.63 -22.61
N TRP A 567 -7.70 -10.77 -23.43
CA TRP A 567 -7.70 -10.95 -24.88
C TRP A 567 -7.11 -12.35 -25.11
N ASP A 568 -7.87 -13.24 -25.75
CA ASP A 568 -7.29 -14.48 -26.25
C ASP A 568 -6.22 -14.11 -27.28
N ASP A 569 -5.12 -14.87 -27.33
CA ASP A 569 -3.98 -14.63 -28.25
C ASP A 569 -4.35 -14.75 -29.75
N SER A 570 -5.64 -14.76 -30.11
CA SER A 570 -6.15 -14.82 -31.48
C SER A 570 -6.20 -13.45 -32.17
N GLY A 571 -6.07 -12.34 -31.43
CA GLY A 571 -6.07 -10.99 -32.00
C GLY A 571 -7.35 -10.60 -32.75
N SER A 572 -8.45 -11.36 -32.59
CA SER A 572 -9.72 -11.06 -33.25
C SER A 572 -10.55 -10.11 -32.41
N LEU A 573 -10.65 -8.87 -32.88
CA LEU A 573 -11.59 -7.86 -32.38
C LEU A 573 -13.08 -8.18 -32.69
N TRP A 574 -13.40 -9.34 -33.30
CA TRP A 574 -14.73 -9.57 -33.91
C TRP A 574 -15.23 -11.02 -33.85
N GLY A 575 -14.96 -11.77 -32.78
CA GLY A 575 -15.51 -13.12 -32.58
C GLY A 575 -16.76 -13.15 -31.68
N VAL A 576 -17.93 -13.31 -32.29
CA VAL A 576 -19.24 -13.80 -31.78
C VAL A 576 -19.58 -13.55 -30.29
N TRP A 577 -20.46 -12.57 -30.06
CA TRP A 577 -20.88 -12.09 -28.75
C TRP A 577 -22.31 -12.56 -28.50
N GLU A 578 -22.48 -13.78 -27.99
CA GLU A 578 -23.71 -14.10 -27.27
C GLU A 578 -23.62 -13.45 -25.89
N ASP A 579 -24.76 -12.91 -25.43
CA ASP A 579 -24.98 -12.23 -24.14
C ASP A 579 -24.39 -13.01 -22.95
N LEU A 580 -23.09 -12.84 -22.72
CA LEU A 580 -22.44 -13.23 -21.49
C LEU A 580 -22.85 -12.21 -20.43
N GLU A 581 -23.98 -12.48 -19.78
CA GLU A 581 -24.31 -11.91 -18.48
C GLU A 581 -23.04 -11.87 -17.63
N HIS A 582 -22.75 -10.69 -17.10
CA HIS A 582 -21.49 -10.33 -16.45
C HIS A 582 -21.25 -11.22 -15.22
N LYS A 583 -20.65 -12.40 -15.40
CA LYS A 583 -20.39 -13.34 -14.31
C LYS A 583 -19.42 -12.69 -13.31
N PRO A 584 -19.80 -12.49 -12.03
CA PRO A 584 -18.91 -11.95 -11.02
C PRO A 584 -17.82 -12.98 -10.73
N ARG A 585 -16.60 -12.75 -11.19
CA ARG A 585 -15.47 -13.69 -11.00
C ARG A 585 -14.85 -13.57 -9.60
N ASN A 586 -15.69 -13.75 -8.57
CA ASN A 586 -15.34 -13.84 -7.15
C ASN A 586 -15.10 -12.53 -6.37
N VAL A 587 -15.81 -11.45 -6.71
CA VAL A 587 -15.72 -10.18 -5.94
C VAL A 587 -15.99 -10.45 -4.45
N PRO A 588 -15.16 -9.93 -3.52
CA PRO A 588 -15.37 -10.10 -2.08
C PRO A 588 -16.72 -9.55 -1.62
N THR A 589 -17.47 -10.32 -0.82
CA THR A 589 -18.73 -9.91 -0.20
C THR A 589 -18.61 -9.66 1.30
N ASP A 590 -17.50 -10.10 1.90
CA ASP A 590 -17.12 -9.87 3.27
C ASP A 590 -16.40 -8.52 3.46
N LYS A 591 -16.20 -8.14 4.73
CA LYS A 591 -15.68 -6.82 5.14
C LYS A 591 -14.33 -6.93 5.87
N GLY A 592 -13.82 -5.78 6.31
CA GLY A 592 -12.59 -5.69 7.10
C GLY A 592 -11.31 -5.68 6.27
N TYR A 593 -11.39 -5.48 4.96
CA TYR A 593 -10.22 -5.24 4.13
C TYR A 593 -9.64 -3.86 4.40
N THR A 594 -8.32 -3.76 4.47
CA THR A 594 -7.63 -2.48 4.70
C THR A 594 -7.02 -1.92 3.42
N LYS A 595 -6.77 -2.76 2.41
CA LYS A 595 -6.13 -2.33 1.16
C LYS A 595 -6.41 -3.30 0.02
N ILE A 596 -6.48 -2.75 -1.20
CA ILE A 596 -6.55 -3.50 -2.46
C ILE A 596 -5.27 -3.26 -3.27
N TYR A 597 -4.88 -4.27 -4.03
CA TYR A 597 -3.78 -4.32 -4.99
C TYR A 597 -4.30 -4.87 -6.30
N SER A 598 -3.60 -4.58 -7.39
CA SER A 598 -4.04 -4.95 -8.73
C SER A 598 -2.84 -5.24 -9.62
N ASN A 599 -3.02 -6.18 -10.53
CA ASN A 599 -2.24 -6.27 -11.76
C ASN A 599 -3.11 -5.88 -12.96
N ALA A 600 -2.69 -6.22 -14.18
CA ALA A 600 -3.44 -5.84 -15.38
C ALA A 600 -4.86 -6.41 -15.45
N PHE A 601 -5.13 -7.54 -14.79
CA PHE A 601 -6.40 -8.28 -14.96
C PHE A 601 -6.98 -8.87 -13.67
N ALA A 602 -6.29 -8.74 -12.54
CA ALA A 602 -6.74 -9.28 -11.25
C ALA A 602 -6.52 -8.29 -10.12
N PHE A 603 -7.33 -8.42 -9.08
CA PHE A 603 -7.23 -7.68 -7.84
C PHE A 603 -6.86 -8.60 -6.68
N SER A 604 -6.31 -8.04 -5.62
CA SER A 604 -5.99 -8.72 -4.37
C SER A 604 -6.26 -7.79 -3.19
N ALA A 605 -7.07 -8.19 -2.22
CA ALA A 605 -7.36 -7.42 -1.03
C ALA A 605 -6.79 -8.09 0.21
N VAL A 606 -6.32 -7.28 1.16
CA VAL A 606 -5.64 -7.72 2.39
C VAL A 606 -6.45 -7.29 3.61
N LYS A 607 -6.51 -8.17 4.60
CA LYS A 607 -7.07 -7.90 5.93
C LYS A 607 -5.97 -7.64 6.97
N PRO A 608 -6.33 -7.04 8.14
CA PRO A 608 -5.48 -6.91 9.32
C PRO A 608 -4.61 -8.11 9.69
N ASP A 609 -5.16 -9.31 9.56
CA ASP A 609 -4.52 -10.59 9.91
C ASP A 609 -3.55 -11.12 8.83
N GLY A 610 -3.36 -10.37 7.74
CA GLY A 610 -2.52 -10.75 6.61
C GLY A 610 -3.19 -11.70 5.61
N SER A 611 -4.47 -12.05 5.80
CA SER A 611 -5.22 -12.86 4.83
C SER A 611 -5.44 -12.12 3.51
N ILE A 612 -5.41 -12.86 2.40
CA ILE A 612 -5.51 -12.31 1.04
C ILE A 612 -6.70 -12.93 0.32
N ARG A 613 -7.54 -12.07 -0.24
CA ARG A 613 -8.60 -12.46 -1.17
C ARG A 613 -8.30 -11.91 -2.56
N THR A 614 -8.31 -12.75 -3.59
CA THR A 614 -8.19 -12.26 -4.98
C THR A 614 -9.45 -12.51 -5.79
N TRP A 615 -9.63 -11.70 -6.83
CA TRP A 615 -10.72 -11.80 -7.81
C TRP A 615 -10.26 -11.23 -9.16
N GLY A 616 -10.99 -11.55 -10.23
CA GLY A 616 -10.61 -11.18 -11.60
C GLY A 616 -10.15 -12.39 -12.42
N ASP A 617 -9.24 -12.20 -13.38
CA ASP A 617 -8.80 -13.29 -14.27
C ASP A 617 -7.95 -14.35 -13.52
N PRO A 618 -8.37 -15.64 -13.51
CA PRO A 618 -7.63 -16.73 -12.86
C PRO A 618 -6.18 -16.90 -13.34
N GLY A 619 -5.93 -16.77 -14.65
CA GLY A 619 -4.60 -16.94 -15.25
C GLY A 619 -3.60 -15.85 -14.84
N TYR A 620 -4.13 -14.73 -14.34
CA TYR A 620 -3.38 -13.58 -13.85
C TYR A 620 -3.42 -13.46 -12.33
N GLY A 621 -3.88 -14.49 -11.60
CA GLY A 621 -3.89 -14.53 -10.14
C GLY A 621 -5.20 -14.11 -9.48
N GLY A 622 -6.30 -13.97 -10.24
CA GLY A 622 -7.65 -13.68 -9.76
C GLY A 622 -8.39 -14.87 -9.13
N SER A 623 -7.81 -16.07 -9.14
CA SER A 623 -8.35 -17.27 -8.48
C SER A 623 -7.57 -17.68 -7.23
N TYR A 624 -6.68 -16.82 -6.75
CA TYR A 624 -5.87 -17.08 -5.58
C TYR A 624 -6.63 -16.67 -4.31
N ALA A 625 -6.88 -17.63 -3.44
CA ALA A 625 -7.14 -17.32 -2.05
C ALA A 625 -6.02 -17.98 -1.28
N SER A 626 -5.20 -17.21 -0.56
CA SER A 626 -4.60 -17.84 0.62
C SER A 626 -5.80 -18.18 1.50
N GLY A 627 -5.90 -19.44 1.92
CA GLY A 627 -6.94 -19.78 2.88
C GLY A 627 -6.83 -18.83 4.06
N TYR A 628 -7.94 -18.29 4.53
CA TYR A 628 -7.92 -17.44 5.72
C TYR A 628 -8.12 -18.33 6.95
N ASN A 629 -7.69 -17.86 8.12
CA ASN A 629 -8.04 -18.55 9.37
C ASN A 629 -9.54 -18.43 9.58
N LEU A 630 -10.29 -19.43 9.11
CA LEU A 630 -11.73 -19.57 9.21
C LEU A 630 -12.19 -19.56 10.68
N ALA A 631 -11.30 -19.92 11.61
CA ALA A 631 -11.57 -20.02 13.03
C ALA A 631 -11.38 -18.70 13.79
N LEU A 632 -10.65 -17.72 13.23
CA LEU A 632 -10.35 -16.45 13.92
C LEU A 632 -11.63 -15.73 14.38
N GLY A 633 -11.73 -15.46 15.68
CA GLY A 633 -12.84 -14.80 16.35
C GLY A 633 -14.15 -15.60 16.36
N LYS A 634 -14.13 -16.88 15.99
CA LYS A 634 -15.33 -17.72 15.92
C LYS A 634 -15.73 -18.28 17.28
N PRO A 635 -17.03 -18.62 17.46
CA PRO A 635 -17.46 -19.34 18.65
C PRO A 635 -16.70 -20.67 18.79
N ALA A 636 -16.03 -20.84 19.92
CA ALA A 636 -15.33 -22.06 20.28
C ALA A 636 -15.83 -22.59 21.63
N THR A 637 -15.80 -23.90 21.79
CA THR A 637 -16.20 -24.59 23.03
C THR A 637 -15.19 -25.70 23.33
N GLN A 638 -15.06 -26.06 24.60
CA GLN A 638 -14.20 -27.16 25.05
C GLN A 638 -14.95 -28.03 26.05
N SER A 639 -14.54 -29.28 26.20
CA SER A 639 -15.19 -30.29 27.04
C SER A 639 -15.37 -29.86 28.49
N SER A 640 -14.38 -29.13 29.02
CA SER A 640 -14.41 -28.56 30.35
C SER A 640 -13.48 -27.35 30.44
N THR A 641 -13.66 -26.49 31.44
CA THR A 641 -12.75 -25.36 31.68
C THR A 641 -12.06 -25.55 33.01
N TYR A 642 -10.73 -25.60 32.99
CA TYR A 642 -9.94 -25.78 34.20
C TYR A 642 -10.06 -24.55 35.11
N PRO A 643 -10.50 -24.72 36.37
CA PRO A 643 -10.71 -23.61 37.29
C PRO A 643 -9.36 -23.06 37.74
N ASN A 644 -8.93 -21.96 37.10
CA ASN A 644 -7.71 -21.24 37.43
C ASN A 644 -8.01 -19.72 37.47
N ALA A 645 -7.18 -18.95 38.18
CA ALA A 645 -7.25 -17.50 38.20
C ALA A 645 -6.98 -16.86 36.82
N MET A 646 -6.35 -17.60 35.91
CA MET A 646 -6.10 -17.19 34.53
C MET A 646 -7.24 -17.64 33.59
N PRO A 647 -7.66 -16.80 32.62
CA PRO A 647 -8.68 -17.19 31.65
C PRO A 647 -8.16 -18.29 30.72
N THR A 648 -8.80 -19.45 30.77
CA THR A 648 -8.46 -20.67 30.00
C THR A 648 -9.61 -21.08 29.05
N ILE A 649 -10.36 -20.09 28.60
CA ILE A 649 -11.59 -20.25 27.82
C ILE A 649 -11.29 -20.74 26.40
N ALA A 650 -12.22 -21.48 25.80
CA ALA A 650 -12.06 -22.03 24.45
C ALA A 650 -11.75 -20.97 23.38
N GLY A 651 -12.26 -19.75 23.55
CA GLY A 651 -12.04 -18.63 22.62
C GLY A 651 -10.58 -18.19 22.49
N SER A 652 -9.72 -18.51 23.46
CA SER A 652 -8.29 -18.17 23.38
C SER A 652 -7.57 -18.91 22.24
N ALA A 653 -8.04 -20.09 21.83
CA ALA A 653 -7.43 -20.80 20.70
C ALA A 653 -7.86 -20.26 19.32
N VAL A 654 -8.62 -19.17 19.26
CA VAL A 654 -9.12 -18.56 18.03
C VAL A 654 -9.02 -17.03 18.06
N ASP A 655 -8.22 -16.47 18.97
CA ASP A 655 -8.07 -15.02 19.09
C ASP A 655 -6.94 -14.47 18.20
N GLY A 656 -6.17 -15.35 17.55
CA GLY A 656 -5.06 -15.02 16.68
C GLY A 656 -3.71 -14.94 17.40
N ASN A 657 -3.67 -15.19 18.72
CA ASN A 657 -2.46 -15.19 19.51
C ASN A 657 -1.85 -16.59 19.60
N THR A 658 -0.71 -16.78 18.93
CA THR A 658 -0.04 -18.10 18.87
C THR A 658 0.90 -18.37 20.05
N ASP A 659 0.82 -17.60 21.12
CA ASP A 659 1.74 -17.69 22.26
C ASP A 659 1.41 -18.91 23.14
N GLY A 660 2.33 -19.88 23.18
CA GLY A 660 2.18 -21.09 23.96
C GLY A 660 2.48 -20.92 25.44
N GLU A 661 2.97 -19.76 25.88
CA GLU A 661 3.28 -19.53 27.30
C GLU A 661 1.98 -19.35 28.11
N PHE A 662 1.68 -20.31 28.99
CA PHE A 662 0.42 -20.32 29.74
C PHE A 662 0.20 -19.05 30.57
N LEU A 663 1.26 -18.51 31.16
CA LEU A 663 1.20 -17.28 31.97
C LEU A 663 0.88 -16.01 31.15
N ASN A 664 1.00 -16.07 29.82
CA ASN A 664 0.67 -14.98 28.91
C ASN A 664 -0.82 -14.95 28.53
N LYS A 665 -1.66 -15.81 29.16
CA LYS A 665 -3.12 -15.84 29.02
C LYS A 665 -3.62 -16.09 27.58
N SER A 666 -2.82 -16.80 26.79
CA SER A 666 -3.08 -17.09 25.38
C SER A 666 -3.43 -18.57 25.13
N THR A 667 -3.77 -19.33 26.18
CA THR A 667 -3.98 -20.77 26.05
C THR A 667 -5.32 -21.22 26.64
N THR A 668 -5.96 -22.15 25.95
CA THR A 668 -7.08 -22.93 26.46
C THR A 668 -6.60 -23.94 27.51
N HIS A 669 -7.48 -24.37 28.42
CA HIS A 669 -7.16 -25.45 29.36
C HIS A 669 -8.42 -26.18 29.81
N THR A 670 -8.46 -27.48 29.54
CA THR A 670 -9.50 -28.41 30.03
C THR A 670 -9.09 -29.03 31.36
N ASN A 671 -10.00 -29.73 32.04
CA ASN A 671 -9.68 -30.59 33.18
C ASN A 671 -8.90 -31.84 32.73
N ASP A 672 -8.35 -32.59 33.69
CA ASP A 672 -7.81 -33.92 33.43
C ASP A 672 -8.93 -34.94 33.21
N GLU A 673 -9.25 -35.20 31.96
CA GLU A 673 -10.37 -36.06 31.58
C GLU A 673 -10.05 -36.92 30.37
N GLN A 674 -10.70 -38.09 30.32
CA GLN A 674 -10.57 -39.01 29.20
C GLN A 674 -11.14 -38.36 27.94
N GLY A 675 -10.30 -38.19 26.92
CA GLY A 675 -10.73 -37.66 25.64
C GLY A 675 -11.15 -36.20 25.68
N ALA A 676 -10.47 -35.38 26.50
CA ALA A 676 -10.66 -33.93 26.55
C ALA A 676 -10.60 -33.33 25.14
N TRP A 677 -11.50 -32.39 24.83
CA TRP A 677 -11.64 -31.85 23.47
C TRP A 677 -11.86 -30.35 23.44
N TRP A 678 -11.44 -29.75 22.33
CA TRP A 678 -11.71 -28.37 21.94
C TRP A 678 -12.30 -28.36 20.53
N GLN A 679 -13.28 -27.49 20.27
CA GLN A 679 -13.86 -27.34 18.93
C GLN A 679 -14.21 -25.89 18.60
N VAL A 680 -14.28 -25.60 17.31
CA VAL A 680 -14.75 -24.31 16.77
C VAL A 680 -15.89 -24.49 15.77
N ASP A 681 -16.87 -23.59 15.82
CA ASP A 681 -17.93 -23.43 14.81
C ASP A 681 -17.52 -22.35 13.80
N LEU A 682 -17.24 -22.74 12.56
CA LEU A 682 -16.84 -21.82 11.48
C LEU A 682 -18.01 -20.94 10.98
N GLY A 683 -19.23 -21.18 11.48
CA GLY A 683 -20.48 -20.47 11.20
C GLY A 683 -21.25 -21.02 9.99
N SER A 684 -20.56 -21.62 9.03
CA SER A 684 -21.15 -22.35 7.91
C SER A 684 -20.20 -23.45 7.46
N ARG A 685 -20.66 -24.34 6.59
CA ARG A 685 -19.77 -25.26 5.87
C ARG A 685 -18.67 -24.46 5.15
N LYS A 686 -17.40 -24.87 5.26
CA LYS A 686 -16.23 -24.27 4.58
C LYS A 686 -15.38 -25.35 3.91
N LYS A 687 -14.62 -24.99 2.87
CA LYS A 687 -13.55 -25.83 2.32
C LYS A 687 -12.28 -25.59 3.13
N ILE A 688 -11.69 -26.65 3.69
CA ILE A 688 -10.55 -26.55 4.59
C ILE A 688 -9.34 -27.17 3.92
N SER A 689 -8.30 -26.36 3.73
CA SER A 689 -7.04 -26.76 3.07
C SER A 689 -5.94 -27.13 4.05
N GLN A 690 -5.99 -26.58 5.27
CA GLN A 690 -4.95 -26.78 6.26
C GLN A 690 -5.49 -26.51 7.66
N ILE A 691 -4.99 -27.25 8.65
CA ILE A 691 -5.22 -26.95 10.07
C ILE A 691 -3.83 -26.79 10.71
N ILE A 692 -3.63 -25.69 11.45
CA ILE A 692 -2.40 -25.42 12.19
C ILE A 692 -2.74 -25.39 13.66
N ILE A 693 -2.11 -26.27 14.43
CA ILE A 693 -2.32 -26.38 15.88
C ILE A 693 -1.07 -25.84 16.55
N TYR A 694 -1.23 -24.75 17.31
CA TYR A 694 -0.22 -24.21 18.19
C TYR A 694 -0.46 -24.74 19.61
N ASN A 695 0.56 -25.36 20.17
CA ASN A 695 0.51 -25.98 21.48
C ASN A 695 1.00 -25.00 22.55
N ARG A 696 0.70 -25.34 23.80
CA ARG A 696 1.35 -24.76 24.98
C ARG A 696 2.86 -25.09 24.96
N THR A 697 3.73 -24.14 25.32
CA THR A 697 5.20 -24.24 25.14
C THR A 697 6.03 -24.10 26.41
N ASP A 698 5.48 -23.60 27.52
CA ASP A 698 6.21 -23.28 28.76
C ASP A 698 6.66 -24.53 29.52
N CYS A 699 5.69 -25.30 30.00
CA CYS A 699 5.84 -26.62 30.56
C CYS A 699 4.82 -27.49 29.85
N CYS A 700 4.93 -28.80 30.01
CA CYS A 700 3.77 -29.64 29.79
C CYS A 700 3.36 -29.75 28.30
N VAL A 701 4.28 -29.43 27.40
CA VAL A 701 4.14 -29.53 25.94
C VAL A 701 3.69 -30.94 25.52
N ASP A 702 4.18 -31.97 26.21
CA ASP A 702 3.91 -33.39 25.94
C ASP A 702 2.47 -33.83 26.24
N ARG A 703 1.64 -32.96 26.85
CA ARG A 703 0.22 -33.25 27.08
C ARG A 703 -0.57 -33.37 25.77
N LEU A 704 -0.10 -32.72 24.70
CA LEU A 704 -0.65 -32.87 23.34
C LEU A 704 0.23 -33.81 22.50
N SER A 705 0.51 -35.03 22.99
CA SER A 705 1.29 -36.02 22.27
C SER A 705 0.44 -37.08 21.56
N ASN A 706 -0.79 -37.30 22.03
CA ASN A 706 -1.71 -38.31 21.49
C ASN A 706 -3.13 -37.75 21.30
N TYR A 707 -3.45 -37.33 20.07
CA TYR A 707 -4.70 -36.62 19.77
C TYR A 707 -5.23 -36.91 18.36
N GLN A 708 -6.51 -36.67 18.19
CA GLN A 708 -7.24 -36.73 16.94
C GLN A 708 -7.64 -35.35 16.45
N VAL A 709 -7.62 -35.17 15.13
CA VAL A 709 -8.14 -33.98 14.46
C VAL A 709 -9.27 -34.37 13.53
N SER A 710 -10.40 -33.69 13.68
CA SER A 710 -11.65 -34.05 13.03
C SER A 710 -12.33 -32.84 12.38
N ILE A 711 -12.99 -33.06 11.24
CA ILE A 711 -13.83 -32.08 10.53
C ILE A 711 -15.23 -32.67 10.37
N SER A 712 -16.27 -31.91 10.72
CA SER A 712 -17.66 -32.34 10.60
C SER A 712 -18.60 -31.23 10.13
N ASP A 713 -19.72 -31.61 9.52
CA ASP A 713 -20.86 -30.72 9.29
C ASP A 713 -21.77 -30.62 10.52
N LYS A 714 -21.63 -31.51 11.51
CA LYS A 714 -22.44 -31.57 12.73
C LYS A 714 -21.60 -31.28 13.98
N ALA A 715 -22.18 -30.53 14.91
CA ALA A 715 -21.52 -30.13 16.16
C ALA A 715 -21.23 -31.31 17.12
N ASP A 716 -21.96 -32.42 16.97
CA ASP A 716 -21.78 -33.63 17.78
C ASP A 716 -20.66 -34.55 17.27
N PHE A 717 -20.13 -34.29 16.06
CA PHE A 717 -19.16 -35.14 15.38
C PHE A 717 -19.63 -36.61 15.22
N SER A 718 -20.94 -36.85 15.12
CA SER A 718 -21.50 -38.18 14.79
C SER A 718 -21.08 -38.68 13.40
N THR A 719 -20.70 -37.76 12.52
CA THR A 719 -20.16 -38.03 11.18
C THR A 719 -18.90 -37.22 10.95
N HIS A 720 -17.93 -37.77 10.22
CA HIS A 720 -16.64 -37.12 9.97
C HIS A 720 -16.41 -36.98 8.47
N ALA A 721 -16.17 -35.75 8.00
CA ALA A 721 -15.65 -35.51 6.65
C ALA A 721 -14.13 -35.74 6.59
N TYR A 722 -13.47 -35.61 7.73
CA TYR A 722 -12.07 -35.96 7.93
C TYR A 722 -11.86 -36.32 9.40
N GLN A 723 -11.01 -37.31 9.64
CA GLN A 723 -10.59 -37.77 10.96
C GLN A 723 -9.21 -38.39 10.81
N GLN A 724 -8.26 -37.98 11.65
CA GLN A 724 -6.93 -38.57 11.67
C GLN A 724 -6.31 -38.45 13.07
N ASP A 725 -5.64 -39.51 13.49
CA ASP A 725 -4.92 -39.58 14.74
C ASP A 725 -3.45 -39.17 14.56
N PHE A 726 -2.91 -38.52 15.59
CA PHE A 726 -1.56 -37.98 15.64
C PHE A 726 -0.89 -38.38 16.95
N HIS A 727 0.26 -39.03 16.82
CA HIS A 727 1.11 -39.45 17.94
C HIS A 727 2.42 -38.64 17.94
N VAL A 728 2.29 -37.31 17.95
CA VAL A 728 3.43 -36.40 17.90
C VAL A 728 3.11 -35.10 18.62
N THR A 729 4.00 -34.68 19.51
CA THR A 729 3.90 -33.42 20.24
C THR A 729 4.15 -32.21 19.31
N PRO A 730 3.18 -31.31 19.09
CA PRO A 730 3.44 -30.05 18.41
C PRO A 730 4.31 -29.15 19.30
N ASN A 731 5.48 -28.72 18.81
CA ASN A 731 6.35 -27.79 19.52
C ASN A 731 7.07 -26.82 18.55
N PRO A 732 6.66 -25.55 18.45
CA PRO A 732 5.45 -24.97 19.05
C PRO A 732 4.17 -25.37 18.29
N LYS A 733 4.27 -25.94 17.08
CA LYS A 733 3.09 -26.19 16.23
C LYS A 733 3.15 -27.44 15.36
N LYS A 734 1.98 -27.90 14.93
CA LYS A 734 1.77 -28.95 13.93
C LYS A 734 0.96 -28.39 12.79
N ILE A 735 1.43 -28.61 11.56
CA ILE A 735 0.71 -28.25 10.34
C ILE A 735 0.15 -29.53 9.73
N ILE A 736 -1.16 -29.56 9.52
CA ILE A 736 -1.88 -30.64 8.87
C ILE A 736 -2.33 -30.12 7.50
N GLN A 737 -1.80 -30.73 6.44
CA GLN A 737 -2.17 -30.40 5.06
C GLN A 737 -3.34 -31.27 4.64
N LEU A 738 -4.42 -30.65 4.18
CA LEU A 738 -5.65 -31.31 3.77
C LEU A 738 -5.80 -31.14 2.26
N ASN A 739 -5.21 -32.07 1.50
CA ASN A 739 -5.28 -32.07 0.04
C ASN A 739 -6.52 -32.86 -0.40
N GLY A 740 -7.49 -32.22 -1.05
CA GLY A 740 -8.68 -32.88 -1.61
C GLY A 740 -9.92 -31.99 -1.61
N SER A 741 -10.82 -32.21 -2.58
CA SER A 741 -12.09 -31.46 -2.68
C SER A 741 -13.12 -31.87 -1.62
N ASP A 742 -12.90 -32.97 -0.91
CA ASP A 742 -13.75 -33.60 0.09
C ASP A 742 -13.50 -33.10 1.52
N LYS A 743 -12.44 -32.32 1.76
CA LYS A 743 -12.08 -31.80 3.09
C LYS A 743 -12.86 -30.54 3.42
N GLN A 744 -14.14 -30.74 3.73
CA GLN A 744 -15.13 -29.68 3.97
C GLN A 744 -15.90 -29.92 5.26
N GLY A 745 -16.24 -28.85 5.99
CA GLY A 745 -17.03 -28.96 7.20
C GLY A 745 -17.37 -27.61 7.82
N ARG A 746 -18.31 -27.60 8.77
CA ARG A 746 -18.65 -26.44 9.60
C ARG A 746 -17.87 -26.42 10.93
N TYR A 747 -17.50 -27.59 11.44
CA TYR A 747 -16.87 -27.76 12.74
C TYR A 747 -15.50 -28.40 12.61
N VAL A 748 -14.54 -27.94 13.41
CA VAL A 748 -13.22 -28.57 13.59
C VAL A 748 -13.02 -28.89 15.06
N ARG A 749 -12.55 -30.10 15.38
CA ARG A 749 -12.28 -30.56 16.74
C ARG A 749 -10.87 -31.11 16.88
N ILE A 750 -10.22 -30.75 17.98
CA ILE A 750 -8.99 -31.37 18.49
C ILE A 750 -9.37 -32.13 19.74
N GLN A 751 -9.09 -33.43 19.80
CA GLN A 751 -9.51 -34.30 20.90
C GLN A 751 -8.37 -35.21 21.32
N LEU A 752 -8.08 -35.31 22.61
CA LEU A 752 -7.11 -36.29 23.11
C LEU A 752 -7.65 -37.71 22.92
N LEU A 753 -6.76 -38.67 22.69
CA LEU A 753 -7.14 -40.09 22.67
C LEU A 753 -7.04 -40.73 24.06
N ASP A 754 -6.26 -40.13 24.95
CA ASP A 754 -6.03 -40.58 26.33
C ASP A 754 -6.67 -39.63 27.35
N LYS A 755 -6.56 -39.99 28.63
CA LYS A 755 -6.86 -39.10 29.75
C LYS A 755 -5.69 -38.17 30.03
N ASN A 756 -5.89 -36.87 29.78
CA ASN A 756 -4.95 -35.81 30.13
C ASN A 756 -5.64 -34.44 30.06
N TYR A 757 -4.91 -33.38 30.39
CA TYR A 757 -5.31 -31.99 30.14
C TYR A 757 -5.02 -31.61 28.68
N LEU A 758 -6.03 -31.14 27.94
CA LEU A 758 -5.85 -30.46 26.66
C LEU A 758 -5.61 -28.96 26.88
N SER A 759 -4.51 -28.45 26.32
CA SER A 759 -4.20 -27.01 26.26
C SER A 759 -3.70 -26.64 24.87
N LEU A 760 -4.29 -25.62 24.28
CA LEU A 760 -4.00 -25.13 22.93
C LEU A 760 -3.80 -23.63 22.97
N ALA A 761 -2.75 -23.14 22.30
CA ALA A 761 -2.48 -21.72 22.15
C ALA A 761 -3.33 -21.10 21.03
N GLU A 762 -3.36 -21.74 19.86
CA GLU A 762 -4.14 -21.28 18.72
C GLU A 762 -4.44 -22.47 17.80
N VAL A 763 -5.63 -22.50 17.21
CA VAL A 763 -6.00 -23.44 16.16
C VAL A 763 -6.43 -22.65 14.94
N GLN A 764 -5.52 -22.57 13.97
CA GLN A 764 -5.81 -21.90 12.71
C GLN A 764 -6.42 -22.90 11.73
N VAL A 765 -7.64 -22.64 11.28
CA VAL A 765 -8.32 -23.45 10.27
C VAL A 765 -8.24 -22.71 8.95
N ILE A 766 -7.29 -23.07 8.10
CA ILE A 766 -6.98 -22.38 6.85
C ILE A 766 -7.86 -22.93 5.72
N GLY A 767 -8.72 -22.07 5.16
CA GLY A 767 -9.64 -22.49 4.11
C GLY A 767 -10.39 -21.36 3.42
N THR A 768 -11.46 -21.71 2.69
CA THR A 768 -12.27 -20.78 1.88
C THR A 768 -13.77 -21.04 2.05
N ASP A 769 -14.58 -20.00 1.85
CA ASP A 769 -16.04 -20.13 1.78
C ASP A 769 -16.52 -20.96 0.58
N PHE A 770 -17.68 -21.58 0.73
CA PHE A 770 -18.41 -22.10 -0.42
C PHE A 770 -18.91 -20.92 -1.26
N GLN A 771 -18.71 -21.00 -2.57
CA GLN A 771 -19.33 -20.07 -3.49
C GLN A 771 -20.84 -20.28 -3.44
N VAL A 772 -21.57 -19.28 -2.95
CA VAL A 772 -23.01 -19.22 -3.16
C VAL A 772 -23.21 -18.80 -4.61
N ILE A 773 -23.37 -19.78 -5.50
CA ILE A 773 -24.02 -19.53 -6.79
C ILE A 773 -25.49 -19.38 -6.43
N ASN A 774 -25.94 -18.14 -6.23
CA ASN A 774 -27.33 -17.87 -5.93
C ASN A 774 -28.12 -17.97 -7.24
N THR A 775 -28.61 -19.17 -7.56
CA THR A 775 -29.49 -19.40 -8.72
C THR A 775 -30.93 -18.95 -8.48
N ASP A 776 -31.27 -18.52 -7.25
CA ASP A 776 -32.67 -18.41 -6.84
C ASP A 776 -33.19 -16.96 -6.69
N LEU A 777 -32.52 -15.98 -7.31
CA LEU A 777 -33.05 -14.60 -7.44
C LEU A 777 -33.72 -14.31 -8.79
N TYR A 778 -34.02 -15.34 -9.58
CA TYR A 778 -34.81 -15.22 -10.81
C TYR A 778 -36.01 -16.17 -10.79
N LYS A 779 -37.03 -15.78 -10.03
CA LYS A 779 -38.43 -16.00 -10.39
C LYS A 779 -39.16 -14.67 -10.37
#